data_AF-J4C8A9-F1
#
_entry.id   AF-J4C8A9-F1
#
_cell.length_a   1.000
_cell.length_b   1.000
_cell.length_c   1.000
_cell.angle_alpha   90.00
_cell.angle_beta   90.00
_cell.angle_gamma   90.00
#
_symmetry.space_group_name_H-M   'P 1'
#
loop_
_entity.id
_entity.type
_entity.pdbx_description
1 polymer ?
#
loop_
_entity_poly.entity_id
_entity_poly.type
_entity_poly.pdbx_seq_one_letter_code
_entity_poly.pdbx_strand_id
1 'polypeptide(L)'
;MVKIYLASTPGASSYIIGNQNIEKQDFPISNLFFRYQHNRTGWLSNDNIQVYEKYSWSGSFVTLKATGVYDGYSVKHEHVYFNKYNEGVPLVLVIFFTGRGNVKNKFYRLAGFKQDLGNTKDIEELEDYTTDENMLTALLEENDKIETILTYNIGLTEGTGEDKDTYNGQKIKLTKLTSNPEDDEDQKSLLKAFEGDVFRIYTHKSLNLRSPNKYCYIYKQQLLIDEKKQPIRNLINNNYILTVYFSVVNKPLIIEFSKQGSDKKSNLYYYLKESDDGTEYWEQIKQGSVLDVEITDDKIYEQLTSNDYEKLLSLLRTLNNKCTKTIFFMLDAQKDPYGKSEIGLAFDEYSNYKMINNDEITVEEKKDDNVKCITDKKFIVIEHDFSQIASSIENNEVAELKFIIPNAKDKHSIVTLYKDDKAKEIDSLMYSKGKKRLYTYFYGHDFRTLLLCYNGQAYKPKDLNEYQFKWVKDNSIGSCCCDGSTTGLINTLTNVTSFLNVVNLNVRPDPGSENKTYDIYKLGDKQIQIRVKVGEPVGCYKVYVHEPNEEGYRLGNIEYKEGFDEIKGSISYESNWNSYGYLGRVFVYYYNLDEEYRYPLIVVLEFKNNFKSIFKQYQLSSINYKWSQTYGFEYNENKLLQDLYILTKRFNLKDYKDHESECLGKNKHIGAIIGTVVPTTLVTGGIAVAFYLNPNVFFYIYRWLI
;
A
#
# COMPACT_ATOMS: atom_id res chain seq x y z
N MET A 1 -53.51 9.59 -38.78
CA MET A 1 -52.68 8.38 -38.55
C MET A 1 -51.21 8.65 -38.84
N VAL A 2 -50.36 8.47 -37.83
CA VAL A 2 -48.91 8.76 -37.89
C VAL A 2 -48.15 7.53 -38.39
N LYS A 3 -47.32 7.63 -39.43
CA LYS A 3 -46.48 6.51 -39.91
C LYS A 3 -45.01 6.76 -39.61
N ILE A 4 -44.33 5.89 -38.85
CA ILE A 4 -42.90 5.96 -38.54
C ILE A 4 -42.18 4.85 -39.30
N TYR A 5 -41.00 5.14 -39.86
CA TYR A 5 -40.19 4.17 -40.58
C TYR A 5 -38.86 3.96 -39.84
N LEU A 6 -38.56 2.71 -39.50
CA LEU A 6 -37.35 2.36 -38.74
C LEU A 6 -36.09 2.24 -39.61
N ALA A 7 -36.23 2.07 -40.92
CA ALA A 7 -35.09 1.88 -41.81
C ALA A 7 -34.21 3.14 -41.90
N SER A 8 -32.91 2.92 -41.77
CA SER A 8 -31.88 3.89 -42.11
C SER A 8 -31.59 3.90 -43.61
N THR A 9 -31.01 4.99 -44.11
CA THR A 9 -30.27 5.00 -45.38
C THR A 9 -28.77 5.01 -45.04
N PRO A 10 -28.08 3.85 -45.02
CA PRO A 10 -26.71 3.76 -44.54
C PRO A 10 -25.78 4.76 -45.24
N GLY A 11 -24.99 5.49 -44.45
CA GLY A 11 -24.06 6.51 -44.96
C GLY A 11 -24.68 7.87 -45.33
N ALA A 12 -26.00 8.04 -45.30
CA ALA A 12 -26.63 9.35 -45.52
C ALA A 12 -26.64 10.19 -44.22
N SER A 13 -26.22 11.46 -44.31
CA SER A 13 -26.32 12.44 -43.22
C SER A 13 -27.73 13.03 -43.08
N SER A 14 -28.48 13.06 -44.18
CA SER A 14 -29.93 13.33 -44.18
C SER A 14 -30.59 12.70 -45.39
N TYR A 15 -31.89 12.43 -45.31
CA TYR A 15 -32.70 11.96 -46.42
C TYR A 15 -34.19 12.22 -46.17
N ILE A 16 -35.01 12.12 -47.23
CA ILE A 16 -36.45 12.35 -47.17
C ILE A 16 -37.19 11.04 -47.41
N ILE A 17 -38.12 10.69 -46.52
CA ILE A 17 -39.08 9.58 -46.73
C ILE A 17 -40.50 10.13 -46.56
N GLY A 18 -41.28 10.11 -47.64
CA GLY A 18 -42.61 10.73 -47.65
C GLY A 18 -42.53 12.22 -47.32
N ASN A 19 -43.21 12.63 -46.24
CA ASN A 19 -43.22 14.03 -45.75
C ASN A 19 -42.27 14.24 -44.55
N GLN A 20 -41.27 13.38 -44.37
CA GLN A 20 -40.32 13.45 -43.25
C GLN A 20 -38.95 13.85 -43.76
N ASN A 21 -38.36 14.88 -43.16
CA ASN A 21 -36.94 15.16 -43.27
C ASN A 21 -36.21 14.42 -42.14
N ILE A 22 -35.28 13.54 -42.48
CA ILE A 22 -34.59 12.69 -41.52
C ILE A 22 -33.13 13.12 -41.46
N GLU A 23 -32.64 13.44 -40.27
CA GLU A 23 -31.29 13.96 -40.04
C GLU A 23 -30.50 13.06 -39.08
N LYS A 24 -29.27 12.72 -39.44
CA LYS A 24 -28.36 11.93 -38.61
C LYS A 24 -27.71 12.81 -37.55
N GLN A 25 -27.74 12.38 -36.30
CA GLN A 25 -27.10 13.07 -35.19
C GLN A 25 -26.36 12.07 -34.29
N ASP A 26 -25.19 12.45 -33.81
CA ASP A 26 -24.48 11.67 -32.79
C ASP A 26 -25.24 11.66 -31.47
N PHE A 27 -25.14 10.56 -30.74
CA PHE A 27 -25.70 10.50 -29.40
C PHE A 27 -24.75 11.19 -28.41
N PRO A 28 -25.21 12.18 -27.63
CA PRO A 28 -24.32 13.09 -26.90
C PRO A 28 -23.49 12.40 -25.80
N ILE A 29 -23.99 11.33 -25.19
CA ILE A 29 -23.33 10.69 -24.03
C ILE A 29 -22.60 9.39 -24.37
N SER A 30 -22.73 8.88 -25.60
CA SER A 30 -21.93 7.74 -26.07
C SER A 30 -21.62 7.85 -27.54
N ASN A 31 -20.33 7.78 -27.86
CA ASN A 31 -19.83 7.81 -29.24
C ASN A 31 -20.07 6.48 -29.99
N LEU A 32 -20.66 5.45 -29.36
CA LEU A 32 -21.03 4.17 -29.99
C LEU A 32 -22.33 4.26 -30.81
N PHE A 33 -23.23 5.16 -30.41
CA PHE A 33 -24.57 5.26 -30.97
C PHE A 33 -24.76 6.56 -31.74
N PHE A 34 -25.72 6.53 -32.64
CA PHE A 34 -26.26 7.72 -33.29
C PHE A 34 -27.77 7.56 -33.41
N ARG A 35 -28.45 8.65 -33.75
CA ARG A 35 -29.89 8.65 -34.02
C ARG A 35 -30.18 9.26 -35.38
N TYR A 36 -31.26 8.82 -35.99
CA TYR A 36 -31.96 9.57 -37.01
C TYR A 36 -33.11 10.33 -36.34
N GLN A 37 -33.12 11.65 -36.46
CA GLN A 37 -34.21 12.51 -36.04
C GLN A 37 -35.16 12.72 -37.22
N HIS A 38 -36.42 12.33 -37.04
CA HIS A 38 -37.45 12.46 -38.06
C HIS A 38 -38.24 13.74 -37.78
N ASN A 39 -38.00 14.76 -38.61
CA ASN A 39 -38.68 16.04 -38.57
C ASN A 39 -39.84 16.03 -39.57
N ARG A 40 -41.06 16.26 -39.08
CA ARG A 40 -42.27 16.23 -39.91
C ARG A 40 -42.71 17.63 -40.30
N THR A 41 -43.24 17.75 -41.52
CA THR A 41 -43.94 18.95 -41.98
C THR A 41 -45.46 18.75 -41.84
N GLY A 42 -46.08 19.41 -40.85
CA GLY A 42 -47.54 19.46 -40.66
C GLY A 42 -48.06 18.92 -39.31
N TRP A 43 -49.31 19.26 -38.98
CA TRP A 43 -50.01 18.80 -37.77
C TRP A 43 -50.43 17.34 -37.91
N LEU A 44 -50.12 16.50 -36.92
CA LEU A 44 -50.54 15.10 -36.89
C LEU A 44 -51.81 14.93 -36.05
N SER A 45 -52.80 14.24 -36.62
CA SER A 45 -54.07 13.92 -35.97
C SER A 45 -53.91 13.00 -34.76
N ASN A 46 -54.92 13.01 -33.87
CA ASN A 46 -55.05 12.24 -32.63
C ASN A 46 -55.15 10.70 -32.81
N ASP A 47 -54.56 10.14 -33.87
CA ASP A 47 -54.74 8.73 -34.22
C ASP A 47 -53.50 7.87 -33.89
N ASN A 48 -53.71 6.56 -33.81
CA ASN A 48 -52.69 5.52 -33.68
C ASN A 48 -51.44 5.76 -34.56
N ILE A 49 -50.29 5.39 -34.01
CA ILE A 49 -48.99 5.43 -34.68
C ILE A 49 -48.72 4.06 -35.29
N GLN A 50 -48.42 4.01 -36.58
CA GLN A 50 -47.98 2.80 -37.27
C GLN A 50 -46.47 2.82 -37.44
N VAL A 51 -45.78 1.85 -36.83
CA VAL A 51 -44.33 1.69 -36.93
C VAL A 51 -44.01 0.62 -37.97
N TYR A 52 -43.34 1.02 -39.04
CA TYR A 52 -42.94 0.18 -40.16
C TYR A 52 -41.45 -0.09 -40.10
N GLU A 53 -41.04 -1.32 -40.44
CA GLU A 53 -39.61 -1.67 -40.56
C GLU A 53 -38.92 -0.84 -41.66
N LYS A 54 -39.57 -0.73 -42.83
CA LYS A 54 -39.08 0.02 -43.99
C LYS A 54 -40.24 0.64 -44.76
N TYR A 55 -39.95 1.61 -45.63
CA TYR A 55 -40.95 2.18 -46.51
C TYR A 55 -41.49 1.12 -47.47
N SER A 56 -42.78 0.79 -47.33
CA SER A 56 -43.49 -0.15 -48.20
C SER A 56 -44.96 0.23 -48.29
N TRP A 57 -45.55 0.05 -49.46
CA TRP A 57 -46.98 0.27 -49.72
C TRP A 57 -47.87 -0.82 -49.12
N SER A 58 -47.31 -1.99 -48.74
CA SER A 58 -48.02 -3.16 -48.22
C SER A 58 -47.31 -3.84 -47.04
N GLY A 59 -46.42 -3.13 -46.34
CA GLY A 59 -45.62 -3.70 -45.25
C GLY A 59 -46.43 -3.94 -43.98
N SER A 60 -46.10 -5.01 -43.25
CA SER A 60 -46.56 -5.24 -41.87
C SER A 60 -46.03 -4.14 -40.94
N PHE A 61 -46.83 -3.76 -39.96
CA PHE A 61 -46.50 -2.70 -39.00
C PHE A 61 -46.95 -3.08 -37.59
N VAL A 62 -46.36 -2.42 -36.61
CA VAL A 62 -46.85 -2.40 -35.21
C VAL A 62 -47.76 -1.18 -35.05
N THR A 63 -48.92 -1.35 -34.43
CA THR A 63 -49.80 -0.22 -34.10
C THR A 63 -49.57 0.20 -32.66
N LEU A 64 -49.05 1.41 -32.43
CA LEU A 64 -49.02 2.02 -31.11
C LEU A 64 -50.27 2.88 -30.93
N LYS A 65 -51.14 2.46 -30.02
CA LYS A 65 -52.42 3.10 -29.74
C LYS A 65 -52.22 4.18 -28.68
N ALA A 66 -52.68 5.40 -29.00
CA ALA A 66 -52.77 6.46 -28.01
C ALA A 66 -53.97 6.19 -27.11
N THR A 67 -53.72 5.76 -25.87
CA THR A 67 -54.73 5.48 -24.85
C THR A 67 -54.44 6.29 -23.58
N GLY A 68 -55.45 6.38 -22.70
CA GLY A 68 -55.33 7.03 -21.39
C GLY A 68 -54.83 8.48 -21.47
N VAL A 69 -53.76 8.81 -20.74
CA VAL A 69 -53.20 10.18 -20.69
C VAL A 69 -52.56 10.63 -22.00
N TYR A 70 -52.33 9.70 -22.93
CA TYR A 70 -51.81 9.99 -24.27
C TYR A 70 -52.92 10.20 -25.31
N ASP A 71 -54.19 9.97 -24.94
CA ASP A 71 -55.32 10.28 -25.81
C ASP A 71 -55.38 11.80 -26.08
N GLY A 72 -55.46 12.17 -27.36
CA GLY A 72 -55.45 13.56 -27.79
C GLY A 72 -54.09 14.27 -27.80
N TYR A 73 -52.97 13.57 -27.53
CA TYR A 73 -51.62 14.12 -27.70
C TYR A 73 -51.09 13.93 -29.12
N SER A 74 -50.29 14.90 -29.60
CA SER A 74 -49.65 14.83 -30.90
C SER A 74 -48.19 14.42 -30.77
N VAL A 75 -47.67 13.67 -31.76
CA VAL A 75 -46.24 13.40 -31.91
C VAL A 75 -45.55 14.65 -32.46
N LYS A 76 -44.54 15.14 -31.73
CA LYS A 76 -43.70 16.29 -32.11
C LYS A 76 -42.65 15.89 -33.13
N HIS A 77 -41.88 14.85 -32.80
CA HIS A 77 -40.82 14.26 -33.61
C HIS A 77 -40.48 12.89 -33.01
N GLU A 78 -39.67 12.12 -33.73
CA GLU A 78 -39.23 10.81 -33.30
C GLU A 78 -37.75 10.59 -33.59
N HIS A 79 -37.10 9.79 -32.74
CA HIS A 79 -35.71 9.40 -32.89
C HIS A 79 -35.62 7.88 -33.05
N VAL A 80 -34.90 7.42 -34.06
CA VAL A 80 -34.54 6.00 -34.20
C VAL A 80 -33.04 5.87 -33.98
N TYR A 81 -32.65 5.06 -33.00
CA TYR A 81 -31.27 4.91 -32.57
C TYR A 81 -30.62 3.65 -33.17
N PHE A 82 -29.33 3.76 -33.47
CA PHE A 82 -28.55 2.72 -34.12
C PHE A 82 -27.14 2.65 -33.53
N ASN A 83 -26.51 1.49 -33.67
CA ASN A 83 -25.08 1.35 -33.50
C ASN A 83 -24.34 1.91 -34.74
N LYS A 84 -23.32 2.74 -34.56
CA LYS A 84 -22.53 3.37 -35.65
C LYS A 84 -21.88 2.36 -36.61
N TYR A 85 -21.61 1.15 -36.15
CA TYR A 85 -20.96 0.10 -36.94
C TYR A 85 -21.93 -0.97 -37.41
N ASN A 86 -23.22 -0.83 -37.10
CA ASN A 86 -24.30 -1.69 -37.61
C ASN A 86 -25.57 -0.87 -37.89
N GLU A 87 -25.48 0.06 -38.86
CA GLU A 87 -26.58 0.99 -39.18
C GLU A 87 -27.84 0.31 -39.73
N GLY A 88 -27.76 -0.97 -40.13
CA GLY A 88 -28.87 -1.73 -40.68
C GLY A 88 -29.86 -2.28 -39.64
N VAL A 89 -29.51 -2.25 -38.35
CA VAL A 89 -30.36 -2.79 -37.28
C VAL A 89 -30.71 -1.65 -36.31
N PRO A 90 -31.97 -1.18 -36.32
CA PRO A 90 -32.42 -0.17 -35.37
C PRO A 90 -32.54 -0.79 -33.97
N LEU A 91 -32.18 -0.02 -32.95
CA LEU A 91 -32.14 -0.46 -31.55
C LEU A 91 -33.39 -0.05 -30.79
N VAL A 92 -33.69 1.25 -30.82
CA VAL A 92 -34.77 1.85 -30.03
C VAL A 92 -35.42 2.97 -30.83
N LEU A 93 -36.74 3.06 -30.76
CA LEU A 93 -37.55 4.19 -31.23
C LEU A 93 -37.99 5.05 -30.04
N VAL A 94 -37.69 6.34 -30.05
CA VAL A 94 -38.18 7.31 -29.05
C VAL A 94 -39.21 8.24 -29.70
N ILE A 95 -40.32 8.44 -29.01
CA ILE A 95 -41.46 9.24 -29.46
C ILE A 95 -41.61 10.44 -28.53
N PHE A 96 -41.51 11.64 -29.09
CA PHE A 96 -41.67 12.89 -28.37
C PHE A 96 -43.06 13.45 -28.57
N PHE A 97 -43.74 13.83 -27.49
CA PHE A 97 -45.12 14.31 -27.54
C PHE A 97 -45.23 15.83 -27.30
N THR A 98 -46.28 16.45 -27.84
CA THR A 98 -46.68 17.84 -27.57
C THR A 98 -48.18 17.91 -27.27
N GLY A 99 -48.58 18.81 -26.36
CA GLY A 99 -49.99 18.96 -25.96
C GLY A 99 -50.20 19.87 -24.74
N ARG A 100 -51.44 19.94 -24.23
CA ARG A 100 -51.87 20.85 -23.14
C ARG A 100 -51.46 20.41 -21.71
N GLY A 101 -50.62 19.40 -21.57
CA GLY A 101 -50.09 18.92 -20.28
C GLY A 101 -48.74 18.19 -20.43
N ASN A 102 -48.07 17.90 -19.31
CA ASN A 102 -46.75 17.24 -19.28
C ASN A 102 -46.87 15.71 -19.28
N VAL A 103 -47.10 15.10 -20.45
CA VAL A 103 -46.87 13.65 -20.60
C VAL A 103 -45.40 13.37 -20.80
N LYS A 104 -44.94 12.21 -20.34
CA LYS A 104 -43.56 11.77 -20.56
C LYS A 104 -43.38 11.28 -21.99
N ASN A 105 -42.23 11.55 -22.57
CA ASN A 105 -41.82 10.90 -23.82
C ASN A 105 -41.65 9.40 -23.56
N LYS A 106 -41.83 8.60 -24.61
CA LYS A 106 -41.80 7.13 -24.50
C LYS A 106 -40.76 6.57 -25.45
N PHE A 107 -40.18 5.43 -25.10
CA PHE A 107 -39.35 4.67 -26.03
C PHE A 107 -39.78 3.21 -26.12
N TYR A 108 -39.46 2.63 -27.28
CA TYR A 108 -39.85 1.29 -27.67
C TYR A 108 -38.63 0.51 -28.16
N ARG A 109 -38.35 -0.61 -27.49
CA ARG A 109 -37.24 -1.53 -27.78
C ARG A 109 -37.56 -2.40 -29.00
N LEU A 110 -36.64 -2.45 -29.95
CA LEU A 110 -36.90 -3.06 -31.26
C LEU A 110 -36.61 -4.56 -31.32
N ALA A 111 -35.99 -5.14 -30.30
CA ALA A 111 -35.89 -6.59 -30.13
C ALA A 111 -37.26 -7.26 -30.05
N GLY A 112 -38.28 -6.56 -29.55
CA GLY A 112 -39.69 -7.02 -29.51
C GLY A 112 -40.48 -6.78 -30.80
N PHE A 113 -39.92 -6.02 -31.75
CA PHE A 113 -40.66 -5.54 -32.92
C PHE A 113 -41.23 -6.68 -33.77
N LYS A 114 -40.46 -7.75 -33.98
CA LYS A 114 -40.91 -8.88 -34.79
C LYS A 114 -42.07 -9.63 -34.15
N GLN A 115 -42.10 -9.76 -32.82
CA GLN A 115 -43.21 -10.39 -32.09
C GLN A 115 -44.46 -9.51 -32.10
N ASP A 116 -44.29 -8.19 -32.15
CA ASP A 116 -45.38 -7.23 -32.12
C ASP A 116 -45.98 -6.94 -33.51
N LEU A 117 -45.40 -7.46 -34.60
CA LEU A 117 -45.88 -7.24 -35.96
C LEU A 117 -47.35 -7.69 -36.12
N GLY A 118 -48.19 -6.78 -36.62
CA GLY A 118 -49.63 -7.03 -36.78
C GLY A 118 -50.44 -6.89 -35.48
N ASN A 119 -49.78 -6.69 -34.34
CA ASN A 119 -50.42 -6.47 -33.05
C ASN A 119 -50.54 -4.96 -32.74
N THR A 120 -51.35 -4.66 -31.72
CA THR A 120 -51.51 -3.32 -31.15
C THR A 120 -50.89 -3.29 -29.75
N LYS A 121 -50.13 -2.23 -29.46
CA LYS A 121 -49.58 -1.92 -28.13
C LYS A 121 -50.05 -0.56 -27.67
N ASP A 122 -50.32 -0.42 -26.38
CA ASP A 122 -50.70 0.86 -25.81
C ASP A 122 -49.45 1.69 -25.50
N ILE A 123 -49.48 2.99 -25.83
CA ILE A 123 -48.33 3.88 -25.61
C ILE A 123 -47.98 4.01 -24.12
N GLU A 124 -48.96 3.89 -23.22
CA GLU A 124 -48.75 3.92 -21.78
C GLU A 124 -47.84 2.78 -21.27
N GLU A 125 -47.90 1.63 -21.93
CA GLU A 125 -47.12 0.42 -21.61
C GLU A 125 -45.65 0.51 -22.06
N LEU A 126 -45.31 1.51 -22.87
CA LEU A 126 -43.94 1.76 -23.29
C LEU A 126 -43.09 2.34 -22.15
N GLU A 127 -41.78 2.16 -22.23
CA GLU A 127 -40.85 2.70 -21.24
C GLU A 127 -40.77 4.22 -21.30
N ASP A 128 -40.64 4.86 -20.14
CA ASP A 128 -40.51 6.31 -20.04
C ASP A 128 -39.12 6.77 -20.49
N TYR A 129 -39.06 7.71 -21.43
CA TYR A 129 -37.84 8.45 -21.71
C TYR A 129 -37.74 9.63 -20.72
N THR A 130 -36.89 9.48 -19.71
CA THR A 130 -36.66 10.51 -18.68
C THR A 130 -35.35 11.26 -18.87
N THR A 131 -34.28 10.57 -19.23
CA THR A 131 -32.92 11.10 -19.40
C THR A 131 -32.17 10.32 -20.47
N ASP A 132 -31.10 10.91 -21.02
CA ASP A 132 -30.22 10.19 -21.95
C ASP A 132 -29.54 8.98 -21.27
N GLU A 133 -29.28 9.01 -19.96
CA GLU A 133 -28.69 7.89 -19.22
C GLU A 133 -29.60 6.65 -19.18
N ASN A 134 -30.90 6.85 -18.93
CA ASN A 134 -31.89 5.78 -18.98
C ASN A 134 -31.93 5.17 -20.40
N MET A 135 -31.86 6.03 -21.42
CA MET A 135 -31.82 5.62 -22.81
C MET A 135 -30.54 4.84 -23.17
N LEU A 136 -29.37 5.25 -22.67
CA LEU A 136 -28.10 4.57 -22.94
C LEU A 136 -28.10 3.13 -22.42
N THR A 137 -28.70 2.90 -21.25
CA THR A 137 -28.86 1.54 -20.70
C THR A 137 -29.68 0.68 -21.66
N ALA A 138 -30.83 1.20 -22.14
CA ALA A 138 -31.67 0.48 -23.09
C ALA A 138 -30.95 0.22 -24.44
N LEU A 139 -30.16 1.18 -24.92
CA LEU A 139 -29.38 1.05 -26.14
C LEU A 139 -28.31 -0.03 -26.03
N LEU A 140 -27.59 -0.11 -24.92
CA LEU A 140 -26.57 -1.14 -24.67
C LEU A 140 -27.22 -2.53 -24.60
N GLU A 141 -28.33 -2.68 -23.88
CA GLU A 141 -29.06 -3.95 -23.79
C GLU A 141 -29.59 -4.44 -25.14
N GLU A 142 -30.12 -3.55 -25.97
CA GLU A 142 -30.58 -3.88 -27.33
C GLU A 142 -29.40 -4.19 -28.25
N ASN A 143 -28.30 -3.46 -28.11
CA ASN A 143 -27.07 -3.69 -28.87
C ASN A 143 -26.45 -5.06 -28.57
N ASP A 144 -26.46 -5.48 -27.31
CA ASP A 144 -25.93 -6.75 -26.87
C ASP A 144 -26.70 -7.95 -27.45
N LYS A 145 -27.95 -7.75 -27.91
CA LYS A 145 -28.75 -8.78 -28.61
C LYS A 145 -28.38 -8.95 -30.08
N ILE A 146 -27.66 -8.01 -30.69
CA ILE A 146 -27.29 -8.09 -32.11
C ILE A 146 -26.24 -9.19 -32.33
N GLU A 147 -26.49 -10.13 -33.24
CA GLU A 147 -25.59 -11.26 -33.53
C GLU A 147 -24.35 -10.87 -34.36
N THR A 148 -24.47 -9.85 -35.22
CA THR A 148 -23.41 -9.44 -36.15
C THR A 148 -22.33 -8.54 -35.52
N ILE A 149 -22.55 -8.07 -34.29
CA ILE A 149 -21.63 -7.21 -33.55
C ILE A 149 -21.33 -7.75 -32.15
N LEU A 150 -20.08 -7.59 -31.74
CA LEU A 150 -19.64 -7.80 -30.36
C LEU A 150 -19.11 -6.50 -29.77
N THR A 151 -19.52 -6.22 -28.54
CA THR A 151 -19.08 -5.04 -27.79
C THR A 151 -18.33 -5.50 -26.56
N TYR A 152 -17.01 -5.35 -26.58
CA TYR A 152 -16.13 -5.62 -25.45
C TYR A 152 -16.11 -4.42 -24.51
N ASN A 153 -16.52 -4.61 -23.26
CA ASN A 153 -16.39 -3.59 -22.23
C ASN A 153 -15.16 -3.89 -21.38
N ILE A 154 -14.08 -3.14 -21.64
CA ILE A 154 -12.77 -3.37 -21.02
C ILE A 154 -12.70 -2.88 -19.57
N GLY A 155 -13.71 -2.14 -19.10
CA GLY A 155 -13.77 -1.66 -17.71
C GLY A 155 -14.39 -2.68 -16.76
N LEU A 156 -14.88 -3.82 -17.25
CA LEU A 156 -15.54 -4.82 -16.42
C LEU A 156 -14.52 -5.68 -15.67
N THR A 157 -14.79 -5.87 -14.37
CA THR A 157 -14.08 -6.82 -13.49
C THR A 157 -14.99 -7.94 -12.97
N GLU A 158 -16.28 -7.87 -13.29
CA GLU A 158 -17.31 -8.89 -13.06
C GLU A 158 -18.26 -8.85 -14.27
N GLY A 159 -18.77 -10.01 -14.69
CA GLY A 159 -19.71 -10.14 -15.80
C GLY A 159 -21.13 -9.75 -15.41
N THR A 160 -21.99 -9.57 -16.42
CA THR A 160 -23.41 -9.22 -16.27
C THR A 160 -24.36 -10.38 -16.58
N GLY A 161 -23.84 -11.52 -17.02
CA GLY A 161 -24.59 -12.76 -17.24
C GLY A 161 -24.98 -13.45 -15.93
N GLU A 162 -25.74 -14.55 -16.05
CA GLU A 162 -26.25 -15.31 -14.90
C GLU A 162 -25.13 -15.81 -13.99
N ASP A 163 -24.06 -16.34 -14.58
CA ASP A 163 -22.88 -16.85 -13.88
C ASP A 163 -21.87 -15.74 -13.50
N LYS A 164 -22.17 -14.48 -13.85
CA LYS A 164 -21.32 -13.30 -13.62
C LYS A 164 -19.89 -13.40 -14.15
N ASP A 165 -19.62 -14.32 -15.07
CA ASP A 165 -18.35 -14.46 -15.78
C ASP A 165 -18.52 -14.21 -17.29
N THR A 166 -19.70 -13.79 -17.73
CA THR A 166 -20.00 -13.43 -19.12
C THR A 166 -20.72 -12.09 -19.23
N TYR A 167 -20.68 -11.46 -20.39
CA TYR A 167 -21.42 -10.23 -20.70
C TYR A 167 -21.71 -10.13 -22.21
N ASN A 168 -22.35 -9.03 -22.65
CA ASN A 168 -22.77 -8.82 -24.04
C ASN A 168 -23.67 -9.98 -24.52
N GLY A 169 -24.73 -10.26 -23.75
CA GLY A 169 -25.67 -11.36 -24.02
C GLY A 169 -25.03 -12.75 -23.92
N GLN A 170 -24.16 -12.98 -22.93
CA GLN A 170 -23.40 -14.23 -22.74
C GLN A 170 -22.43 -14.58 -23.89
N LYS A 171 -22.14 -13.64 -24.80
CA LYS A 171 -21.27 -13.89 -25.97
C LYS A 171 -19.78 -13.68 -25.67
N ILE A 172 -19.44 -13.00 -24.57
CA ILE A 172 -18.05 -12.75 -24.18
C ILE A 172 -17.83 -13.26 -22.76
N LYS A 173 -16.82 -14.11 -22.60
CA LYS A 173 -16.34 -14.60 -21.31
C LYS A 173 -15.31 -13.63 -20.73
N LEU A 174 -15.51 -13.27 -19.46
CA LEU A 174 -14.60 -12.53 -18.61
C LEU A 174 -13.97 -13.51 -17.63
N THR A 175 -12.64 -13.61 -17.63
CA THR A 175 -11.92 -14.49 -16.69
C THR A 175 -10.90 -13.68 -15.92
N LYS A 176 -11.03 -13.65 -14.59
CA LYS A 176 -9.99 -13.13 -13.71
C LYS A 176 -8.82 -14.10 -13.73
N LEU A 177 -7.64 -13.61 -14.05
CA LEU A 177 -6.43 -14.42 -13.95
C LEU A 177 -6.07 -14.55 -12.46
N THR A 178 -6.18 -15.76 -11.92
CA THR A 178 -5.84 -16.09 -10.53
C THR A 178 -4.68 -17.09 -10.51
N SER A 179 -4.04 -17.23 -9.35
CA SER A 179 -3.02 -18.26 -9.12
C SER A 179 -3.52 -19.63 -9.62
N ASN A 180 -2.75 -20.26 -10.51
CA ASN A 180 -2.94 -21.60 -11.07
C ASN A 180 -3.82 -21.74 -12.35
N PRO A 181 -3.37 -21.26 -13.52
CA PRO A 181 -3.90 -21.70 -14.81
C PRO A 181 -3.37 -23.10 -15.12
N GLU A 182 -4.27 -24.07 -15.32
CA GLU A 182 -3.88 -25.48 -15.49
C GLU A 182 -3.06 -25.73 -16.77
N ASP A 183 -3.22 -24.90 -17.83
CA ASP A 183 -2.75 -25.24 -19.19
C ASP A 183 -1.95 -24.15 -19.96
N ASP A 184 -1.52 -23.03 -19.35
CA ASP A 184 -0.79 -21.95 -20.07
C ASP A 184 0.48 -21.49 -19.31
N GLU A 185 1.66 -21.93 -19.79
CA GLU A 185 2.97 -21.59 -19.19
C GLU A 185 3.31 -20.09 -19.22
N ASP A 186 2.84 -19.36 -20.23
CA ASP A 186 3.05 -17.90 -20.28
C ASP A 186 2.22 -17.20 -19.20
N GLN A 187 0.97 -17.66 -18.99
CA GLN A 187 0.13 -17.16 -17.89
C GLN A 187 0.68 -17.53 -16.52
N LYS A 188 1.27 -18.73 -16.36
CA LYS A 188 1.96 -19.10 -15.11
C LYS A 188 3.14 -18.18 -14.84
N SER A 189 3.95 -17.91 -15.86
CA SER A 189 5.11 -17.01 -15.76
C SER A 189 4.68 -15.58 -15.44
N LEU A 190 3.61 -15.10 -16.07
CA LEU A 190 3.00 -13.81 -15.78
C LEU A 190 2.51 -13.75 -14.33
N LEU A 191 1.74 -14.73 -13.87
CA LEU A 191 1.22 -14.74 -12.49
C LEU A 191 2.34 -14.81 -11.44
N LYS A 192 3.42 -15.54 -11.74
CA LYS A 192 4.59 -15.62 -10.87
C LYS A 192 5.32 -14.27 -10.79
N ALA A 193 5.50 -13.59 -11.92
CA ALA A 193 6.11 -12.26 -11.95
C ALA A 193 5.30 -11.23 -11.15
N PHE A 194 3.98 -11.38 -11.12
CA PHE A 194 3.05 -10.50 -10.44
C PHE A 194 2.69 -10.99 -9.02
N GLU A 195 3.32 -12.06 -8.54
CA GLU A 195 3.06 -12.62 -7.22
C GLU A 195 3.43 -11.59 -6.15
N GLY A 196 2.45 -11.21 -5.32
CA GLY A 196 2.64 -10.23 -4.26
C GLY A 196 2.47 -8.77 -4.68
N ASP A 197 2.27 -8.47 -5.97
CA ASP A 197 1.90 -7.15 -6.44
C ASP A 197 0.39 -6.87 -6.27
N VAL A 198 0.00 -5.62 -6.49
CA VAL A 198 -1.36 -5.13 -6.24
C VAL A 198 -2.26 -5.13 -7.49
N PHE A 199 -1.72 -5.52 -8.64
CA PHE A 199 -2.41 -5.47 -9.93
C PHE A 199 -3.40 -6.62 -10.11
N ARG A 200 -4.47 -6.37 -10.86
CA ARG A 200 -5.47 -7.38 -11.20
C ARG A 200 -5.52 -7.55 -12.71
N ILE A 201 -5.58 -8.79 -13.19
CA ILE A 201 -5.54 -9.09 -14.62
C ILE A 201 -6.83 -9.81 -15.01
N TYR A 202 -7.50 -9.31 -16.04
CA TYR A 202 -8.72 -9.91 -16.57
C TYR A 202 -8.56 -10.18 -18.06
N THR A 203 -9.07 -11.32 -18.50
CA THR A 203 -9.10 -11.69 -19.91
C THR A 203 -10.53 -11.67 -20.45
N HIS A 204 -10.69 -11.16 -21.66
CA HIS A 204 -11.99 -11.08 -22.34
C HIS A 204 -11.90 -11.88 -23.64
N LYS A 205 -12.76 -12.90 -23.78
CA LYS A 205 -12.73 -13.82 -24.93
C LYS A 205 -14.13 -14.08 -25.47
N SER A 206 -14.35 -13.85 -26.76
CA SER A 206 -15.60 -14.24 -27.42
C SER A 206 -15.83 -15.75 -27.37
N LEU A 207 -17.07 -16.18 -27.12
CA LEU A 207 -17.46 -17.59 -27.07
C LEU A 207 -18.06 -18.04 -28.42
N ASN A 208 -17.30 -18.83 -29.21
CA ASN A 208 -17.73 -19.55 -30.43
C ASN A 208 -18.98 -19.02 -31.14
N LEU A 209 -18.82 -17.94 -31.91
CA LEU A 209 -19.92 -17.30 -32.62
C LEU A 209 -19.84 -17.60 -34.11
N ARG A 210 -20.96 -17.99 -34.72
CA ARG A 210 -21.04 -18.32 -36.15
C ARG A 210 -21.07 -17.10 -37.08
N SER A 211 -21.15 -15.86 -36.56
CA SER A 211 -21.68 -14.73 -37.35
C SER A 211 -21.20 -13.27 -37.09
N PRO A 212 -20.37 -12.90 -36.08
CA PRO A 212 -19.97 -11.50 -35.91
C PRO A 212 -18.92 -11.08 -36.94
N ASN A 213 -19.19 -9.97 -37.62
CA ASN A 213 -18.23 -9.31 -38.52
C ASN A 213 -17.81 -7.93 -38.01
N LYS A 214 -18.40 -7.45 -36.90
CA LYS A 214 -18.08 -6.20 -36.24
C LYS A 214 -17.69 -6.43 -34.78
N TYR A 215 -16.63 -5.75 -34.36
CA TYR A 215 -16.08 -5.81 -33.01
C TYR A 215 -15.81 -4.39 -32.55
N CYS A 216 -16.39 -4.01 -31.42
CA CYS A 216 -16.27 -2.70 -30.80
C CYS A 216 -15.68 -2.87 -29.40
N TYR A 217 -14.83 -1.95 -29.00
CA TYR A 217 -14.16 -1.94 -27.70
C TYR A 217 -14.56 -0.66 -26.98
N ILE A 218 -15.14 -0.78 -25.79
CA ILE A 218 -15.68 0.33 -25.03
C ILE A 218 -15.11 0.38 -23.61
N TYR A 219 -14.98 1.60 -23.09
CA TYR A 219 -14.66 1.91 -21.71
C TYR A 219 -15.54 3.07 -21.26
N LYS A 220 -16.10 3.01 -20.04
CA LYS A 220 -17.10 3.99 -19.56
C LYS A 220 -18.22 4.23 -20.58
N GLN A 221 -18.69 3.16 -21.22
CA GLN A 221 -19.79 3.17 -22.20
C GLN A 221 -19.50 3.95 -23.49
N GLN A 222 -18.23 4.25 -23.76
CA GLN A 222 -17.76 4.91 -24.97
C GLN A 222 -16.71 4.05 -25.67
N LEU A 223 -16.69 4.06 -27.00
CA LEU A 223 -15.58 3.53 -27.80
C LEU A 223 -14.26 4.10 -27.33
N LEU A 224 -13.22 3.26 -27.36
CA LEU A 224 -11.86 3.71 -27.09
C LEU A 224 -11.48 4.82 -28.07
N ILE A 225 -11.02 5.96 -27.52
CA ILE A 225 -10.59 7.12 -28.27
C ILE A 225 -9.08 7.33 -28.17
N ASP A 226 -8.50 7.95 -29.20
CA ASP A 226 -7.10 8.39 -29.24
C ASP A 226 -6.90 9.80 -28.64
N GLU A 227 -5.67 10.29 -28.67
CA GLU A 227 -5.29 11.65 -28.21
C GLU A 227 -6.09 12.77 -28.91
N LYS A 228 -6.59 12.52 -30.13
CA LYS A 228 -7.39 13.47 -30.92
C LYS A 228 -8.88 13.35 -30.61
N LYS A 229 -9.22 12.59 -29.56
CA LYS A 229 -10.58 12.26 -29.12
C LYS A 229 -11.39 11.57 -30.22
N GLN A 230 -10.73 10.82 -31.10
CA GLN A 230 -11.37 10.08 -32.18
C GLN A 230 -11.38 8.58 -31.88
N PRO A 231 -12.42 7.83 -32.28
CA PRO A 231 -12.43 6.38 -32.11
C PRO A 231 -11.23 5.70 -32.78
N ILE A 232 -10.62 4.73 -32.08
CA ILE A 232 -9.45 3.98 -32.56
C ILE A 232 -9.88 2.97 -33.63
N ARG A 233 -9.92 3.42 -34.89
CA ARG A 233 -10.56 2.69 -36.00
C ARG A 233 -9.87 1.37 -36.37
N ASN A 234 -8.57 1.24 -36.17
CA ASN A 234 -7.80 0.02 -36.48
C ASN A 234 -8.18 -1.17 -35.60
N LEU A 235 -8.73 -0.94 -34.40
CA LEU A 235 -9.23 -2.02 -33.55
C LEU A 235 -10.57 -2.55 -34.03
N ILE A 236 -11.37 -1.71 -34.69
CA ILE A 236 -12.73 -2.05 -35.11
C ILE A 236 -12.70 -3.13 -36.20
N ASN A 237 -13.66 -4.06 -36.15
CA ASN A 237 -13.81 -5.20 -37.07
C ASN A 237 -12.77 -6.32 -36.91
N ASN A 238 -11.83 -6.21 -35.97
CA ASN A 238 -10.89 -7.28 -35.65
C ASN A 238 -11.30 -7.95 -34.33
N ASN A 239 -11.42 -9.28 -34.33
CA ASN A 239 -11.66 -10.03 -33.10
C ASN A 239 -10.34 -10.23 -32.35
N TYR A 240 -10.25 -9.67 -31.15
CA TYR A 240 -9.11 -9.84 -30.26
C TYR A 240 -9.53 -10.58 -28.99
N ILE A 241 -8.60 -11.36 -28.45
CA ILE A 241 -8.59 -11.76 -27.06
C ILE A 241 -7.92 -10.61 -26.30
N LEU A 242 -8.58 -10.10 -25.27
CA LEU A 242 -8.07 -8.98 -24.48
C LEU A 242 -7.44 -9.49 -23.20
N THR A 243 -6.30 -8.93 -22.82
CA THR A 243 -5.78 -8.98 -21.45
C THR A 243 -5.74 -7.56 -20.93
N VAL A 244 -6.49 -7.27 -19.87
CA VAL A 244 -6.60 -5.94 -19.27
C VAL A 244 -5.94 -5.97 -17.90
N TYR A 245 -4.97 -5.09 -17.70
CA TYR A 245 -4.23 -4.91 -16.46
C TYR A 245 -4.85 -3.74 -15.69
N PHE A 246 -5.35 -4.00 -14.49
CA PHE A 246 -6.03 -3.02 -13.65
C PHE A 246 -5.17 -2.60 -12.46
N SER A 247 -5.31 -1.33 -12.09
CA SER A 247 -4.81 -0.78 -10.84
C SER A 247 -5.56 -1.32 -9.61
N VAL A 248 -5.04 -0.96 -8.44
CA VAL A 248 -5.70 -1.17 -7.14
C VAL A 248 -7.11 -0.59 -7.07
N VAL A 249 -7.35 0.50 -7.79
CA VAL A 249 -8.60 1.26 -7.82
C VAL A 249 -9.55 0.84 -8.95
N ASN A 250 -9.36 -0.34 -9.54
CA ASN A 250 -10.17 -0.86 -10.65
C ASN A 250 -10.17 0.05 -11.89
N LYS A 251 -9.09 0.80 -12.11
CA LYS A 251 -8.88 1.56 -13.34
C LYS A 251 -8.02 0.72 -14.30
N PRO A 252 -8.45 0.49 -15.55
CA PRO A 252 -7.63 -0.23 -16.52
C PRO A 252 -6.41 0.64 -16.88
N LEU A 253 -5.22 0.05 -16.84
CA LEU A 253 -3.94 0.72 -17.09
C LEU A 253 -3.41 0.40 -18.47
N ILE A 254 -3.34 -0.90 -18.80
CA ILE A 254 -2.84 -1.42 -20.08
C ILE A 254 -3.84 -2.44 -20.61
N ILE A 255 -4.01 -2.44 -21.94
CA ILE A 255 -4.76 -3.47 -22.67
C ILE A 255 -3.81 -4.10 -23.69
N GLU A 256 -3.74 -5.42 -23.65
CA GLU A 256 -3.16 -6.25 -24.70
C GLU A 256 -4.29 -6.76 -25.61
N PHE A 257 -4.13 -6.57 -26.91
CA PHE A 257 -5.01 -7.09 -27.95
C PHE A 257 -4.26 -8.19 -28.70
N SER A 258 -4.65 -9.45 -28.47
CA SER A 258 -4.06 -10.62 -29.13
C SER A 258 -5.02 -11.22 -30.15
N LYS A 259 -4.58 -11.47 -31.39
CA LYS A 259 -5.44 -12.16 -32.37
C LYS A 259 -5.43 -13.65 -32.10
N GLN A 260 -6.59 -14.27 -32.18
CA GLN A 260 -6.71 -15.70 -31.95
C GLN A 260 -5.91 -16.47 -33.02
N GLY A 261 -4.98 -17.33 -32.58
CA GLY A 261 -4.15 -18.15 -33.46
C GLY A 261 -3.01 -17.41 -34.17
N SER A 262 -2.75 -16.14 -33.84
CA SER A 262 -1.56 -15.41 -34.32
C SER A 262 -0.38 -15.54 -33.35
N ASP A 263 0.82 -15.31 -33.87
CA ASP A 263 2.00 -15.08 -33.04
C ASP A 263 1.78 -13.84 -32.14
N LYS A 264 2.13 -13.98 -30.84
CA LYS A 264 2.05 -12.92 -29.83
C LYS A 264 2.93 -11.71 -30.18
N LYS A 265 3.93 -11.87 -31.06
CA LYS A 265 4.70 -10.75 -31.62
C LYS A 265 3.86 -9.69 -32.33
N SER A 266 2.66 -10.06 -32.78
CA SER A 266 1.71 -9.14 -33.43
C SER A 266 0.70 -8.50 -32.48
N ASN A 267 0.80 -8.78 -31.17
CA ASN A 267 -0.09 -8.21 -30.17
C ASN A 267 0.06 -6.68 -30.12
N LEU A 268 -1.08 -6.00 -29.98
CA LEU A 268 -1.10 -4.54 -29.83
C LEU A 268 -1.27 -4.20 -28.35
N TYR A 269 -0.52 -3.23 -27.88
CA TYR A 269 -0.61 -2.74 -26.51
C TYR A 269 -1.07 -1.30 -26.50
N TYR A 270 -2.05 -0.99 -25.66
CA TYR A 270 -2.51 0.37 -25.42
C TYR A 270 -2.47 0.67 -23.94
N TYR A 271 -2.13 1.90 -23.57
CA TYR A 271 -2.14 2.35 -22.19
C TYR A 271 -3.04 3.57 -22.03
N LEU A 272 -3.63 3.71 -20.85
CA LEU A 272 -4.56 4.79 -20.51
C LEU A 272 -3.79 6.07 -20.17
N LYS A 273 -4.19 7.18 -20.78
CA LYS A 273 -3.74 8.54 -20.44
C LYS A 273 -4.93 9.44 -20.14
N GLU A 274 -4.63 10.57 -19.51
CA GLU A 274 -5.58 11.61 -19.15
C GLU A 274 -5.01 12.93 -19.68
N SER A 275 -5.82 13.70 -20.43
CA SER A 275 -5.46 15.06 -20.85
C SER A 275 -5.72 16.08 -19.75
N ASP A 276 -5.23 17.31 -19.92
CA ASP A 276 -5.36 18.39 -18.93
C ASP A 276 -6.81 18.73 -18.57
N ASP A 277 -7.76 18.45 -19.47
CA ASP A 277 -9.20 18.63 -19.25
C ASP A 277 -9.90 17.42 -18.60
N GLY A 278 -9.13 16.40 -18.20
CA GLY A 278 -9.63 15.18 -17.57
C GLY A 278 -10.14 14.12 -18.56
N THR A 279 -10.07 14.36 -19.87
CA THR A 279 -10.49 13.34 -20.87
C THR A 279 -9.51 12.17 -20.85
N GLU A 280 -10.04 10.96 -20.65
CA GLU A 280 -9.25 9.73 -20.73
C GLU A 280 -9.18 9.23 -22.18
N TYR A 281 -7.98 8.87 -22.63
CA TYR A 281 -7.74 8.36 -23.98
C TYR A 281 -6.68 7.26 -23.98
N TRP A 282 -6.59 6.51 -25.08
CA TRP A 282 -5.72 5.35 -25.21
C TRP A 282 -4.60 5.61 -26.20
N GLU A 283 -3.37 5.41 -25.76
CA GLU A 283 -2.19 5.56 -26.59
C GLU A 283 -1.55 4.19 -26.85
N GLN A 284 -1.19 3.92 -28.10
CA GLN A 284 -0.55 2.66 -28.47
C GLN A 284 0.92 2.68 -28.03
N ILE A 285 1.36 1.63 -27.34
CA ILE A 285 2.78 1.41 -27.04
C ILE A 285 3.50 1.09 -28.36
N LYS A 286 4.52 1.88 -28.68
CA LYS A 286 5.37 1.77 -29.86
C LYS A 286 6.83 1.94 -29.46
N GLN A 287 7.73 1.69 -30.40
CA GLN A 287 9.16 1.99 -30.24
C GLN A 287 9.36 3.46 -29.82
N GLY A 288 10.20 3.69 -28.82
CA GLY A 288 10.45 4.99 -28.21
C GLY A 288 10.37 4.95 -26.68
N SER A 289 10.45 6.12 -26.06
CA SER A 289 10.23 6.24 -24.62
C SER A 289 8.73 6.31 -24.32
N VAL A 290 8.23 5.39 -23.50
CA VAL A 290 6.86 5.36 -23.02
C VAL A 290 6.90 5.54 -21.50
N LEU A 291 6.55 6.74 -21.03
CA LEU A 291 6.56 7.07 -19.60
C LEU A 291 7.90 6.72 -18.92
N ASP A 292 9.00 7.13 -19.54
CA ASP A 292 10.38 6.91 -19.08
C ASP A 292 10.86 5.44 -19.13
N VAL A 293 10.06 4.55 -19.73
CA VAL A 293 10.46 3.18 -20.05
C VAL A 293 10.83 3.10 -21.54
N GLU A 294 12.08 2.74 -21.83
CA GLU A 294 12.57 2.61 -23.19
C GLU A 294 12.13 1.31 -23.87
N ILE A 295 11.47 1.48 -25.02
CA ILE A 295 11.10 0.42 -25.95
C ILE A 295 11.99 0.53 -27.20
N THR A 296 12.93 -0.41 -27.35
CA THR A 296 14.10 -0.28 -28.26
C THR A 296 13.82 -0.66 -29.71
N ASP A 297 12.85 -1.55 -29.95
CA ASP A 297 12.38 -1.97 -31.28
C ASP A 297 10.84 -2.16 -31.32
N ASP A 298 10.34 -2.67 -32.43
CA ASP A 298 8.92 -2.92 -32.69
C ASP A 298 8.41 -4.27 -32.14
N LYS A 299 9.26 -5.08 -31.50
CA LYS A 299 8.88 -6.35 -30.86
C LYS A 299 8.37 -6.12 -29.44
N ILE A 300 7.26 -5.38 -29.35
CA ILE A 300 6.70 -4.91 -28.08
C ILE A 300 6.44 -6.05 -27.10
N TYR A 301 5.84 -7.17 -27.56
CA TYR A 301 5.63 -8.36 -26.72
C TYR A 301 6.93 -8.85 -26.08
N GLU A 302 7.95 -9.15 -26.89
CA GLU A 302 9.23 -9.70 -26.42
C GLU A 302 9.90 -8.78 -25.39
N GLN A 303 9.82 -7.47 -25.59
CA GLN A 303 10.38 -6.51 -24.64
C GLN A 303 9.58 -6.43 -23.33
N LEU A 304 8.25 -6.37 -23.40
CA LEU A 304 7.42 -6.28 -22.20
C LEU A 304 7.47 -7.56 -21.35
N THR A 305 7.65 -8.74 -21.98
CA THR A 305 7.73 -10.02 -21.28
C THR A 305 9.15 -10.49 -20.98
N SER A 306 10.17 -9.78 -21.46
CA SER A 306 11.58 -10.08 -21.13
C SER A 306 11.85 -9.92 -19.63
N ASN A 307 12.88 -10.64 -19.14
CA ASN A 307 13.33 -10.60 -17.74
C ASN A 307 12.17 -10.73 -16.75
N ASP A 308 11.39 -11.82 -16.84
CA ASP A 308 10.27 -12.07 -15.94
C ASP A 308 9.29 -10.88 -15.84
N TYR A 309 8.97 -10.26 -16.98
CA TYR A 309 8.02 -9.14 -17.10
C TYR A 309 8.43 -7.85 -16.37
N GLU A 310 9.71 -7.66 -16.03
CA GLU A 310 10.21 -6.46 -15.31
C GLU A 310 9.79 -5.14 -15.97
N LYS A 311 9.90 -5.04 -17.31
CA LYS A 311 9.49 -3.83 -18.04
C LYS A 311 7.99 -3.57 -17.92
N LEU A 312 7.16 -4.60 -18.11
CA LEU A 312 5.70 -4.48 -17.98
C LEU A 312 5.31 -4.04 -16.56
N LEU A 313 5.91 -4.64 -15.54
CA LEU A 313 5.69 -4.25 -14.14
C LEU A 313 6.08 -2.80 -13.87
N SER A 314 7.22 -2.35 -14.41
CA SER A 314 7.66 -0.96 -14.31
C SER A 314 6.64 0.00 -14.94
N LEU A 315 6.19 -0.29 -16.17
CA LEU A 315 5.15 0.48 -16.86
C LEU A 315 3.85 0.54 -16.06
N LEU A 316 3.39 -0.59 -15.52
CA LEU A 316 2.17 -0.66 -14.71
C LEU A 316 2.29 0.14 -13.41
N ARG A 317 3.44 0.09 -12.72
CA ARG A 317 3.71 0.90 -11.52
C ARG A 317 3.70 2.39 -11.85
N THR A 318 4.38 2.80 -12.92
CA THR A 318 4.38 4.20 -13.37
C THR A 318 2.98 4.69 -13.73
N LEU A 319 2.22 3.90 -14.48
CA LEU A 319 0.84 4.24 -14.84
C LEU A 319 -0.06 4.34 -13.60
N ASN A 320 0.06 3.38 -12.68
CA ASN A 320 -0.70 3.39 -11.43
C ASN A 320 -0.43 4.64 -10.60
N ASN A 321 0.84 5.06 -10.49
CA ASN A 321 1.25 6.25 -9.75
C ASN A 321 0.71 7.54 -10.40
N LYS A 322 0.69 7.60 -11.74
CA LYS A 322 0.16 8.76 -12.50
C LYS A 322 -1.36 8.81 -12.55
N CYS A 323 -2.07 7.69 -12.43
CA CYS A 323 -3.53 7.66 -12.51
C CYS A 323 -4.25 7.70 -11.14
N THR A 324 -3.55 7.36 -10.06
CA THR A 324 -4.13 7.22 -8.72
C THR A 324 -3.79 8.46 -7.88
N LYS A 325 -4.82 9.16 -7.39
CA LYS A 325 -4.62 10.28 -6.45
C LYS A 325 -3.84 9.78 -5.24
N THR A 326 -2.80 10.51 -4.86
CA THR A 326 -1.88 10.10 -3.79
C THR A 326 -1.77 11.19 -2.73
N ILE A 327 -1.91 10.81 -1.46
CA ILE A 327 -1.60 11.66 -0.30
C ILE A 327 -0.31 11.15 0.32
N PHE A 328 0.73 11.99 0.35
CA PHE A 328 1.99 11.68 0.99
C PHE A 328 2.03 12.11 2.45
N PHE A 329 2.65 11.27 3.29
CA PHE A 329 2.91 11.55 4.70
C PHE A 329 4.41 11.42 4.99
N MET A 330 4.98 12.44 5.61
CA MET A 330 6.33 12.41 6.17
C MET A 330 6.28 11.74 7.54
N LEU A 331 6.78 10.50 7.64
CA LEU A 331 6.65 9.71 8.86
C LEU A 331 7.46 10.28 10.03
N ASP A 332 8.47 11.08 9.76
CA ASP A 332 9.37 11.72 10.73
C ASP A 332 8.91 13.12 11.18
N ALA A 333 7.82 13.64 10.62
CA ALA A 333 7.28 14.94 11.02
C ALA A 333 6.65 14.85 12.42
N GLN A 334 7.13 15.68 13.35
CA GLN A 334 6.67 15.67 14.75
C GLN A 334 6.11 17.01 15.24
N LYS A 335 6.36 18.12 14.54
CA LYS A 335 6.05 19.47 15.01
C LYS A 335 5.57 20.39 13.90
N ASP A 336 6.34 20.43 12.81
CA ASP A 336 6.08 21.36 11.72
C ASP A 336 5.04 20.76 10.76
N PRO A 337 4.00 21.53 10.38
CA PRO A 337 3.13 21.17 9.27
C PRO A 337 3.92 20.98 7.98
N TYR A 338 3.39 20.16 7.08
CA TYR A 338 4.02 19.90 5.80
C TYR A 338 2.99 19.73 4.68
N GLY A 339 3.32 20.22 3.49
CA GLY A 339 2.51 20.07 2.30
C GLY A 339 3.37 19.75 1.07
N LYS A 340 2.88 20.14 -0.10
CA LYS A 340 3.56 19.93 -1.38
C LYS A 340 5.00 20.45 -1.41
N SER A 341 5.28 21.60 -0.78
CA SER A 341 6.61 22.22 -0.79
C SER A 341 7.63 21.38 -0.02
N GLU A 342 7.31 21.00 1.22
CA GLU A 342 8.19 20.23 2.10
C GLU A 342 8.41 18.82 1.54
N ILE A 343 7.35 18.19 1.03
CA ILE A 343 7.44 16.90 0.35
C ILE A 343 8.33 17.00 -0.89
N GLY A 344 8.18 18.05 -1.69
CA GLY A 344 8.99 18.26 -2.90
C GLY A 344 10.47 18.50 -2.63
N LEU A 345 10.82 19.08 -1.47
CA LEU A 345 12.22 19.22 -1.02
C LEU A 345 12.78 17.89 -0.52
N ALA A 346 11.96 17.11 0.17
CA ALA A 346 12.32 15.84 0.80
C ALA A 346 12.42 14.66 -0.18
N PHE A 347 11.52 14.58 -1.15
CA PHE A 347 11.32 13.38 -1.98
C PHE A 347 11.23 13.72 -3.46
N ASP A 348 12.35 13.66 -4.18
CA ASP A 348 12.47 14.12 -5.58
C ASP A 348 11.53 13.38 -6.57
N GLU A 349 11.19 12.12 -6.28
CA GLU A 349 10.34 11.29 -7.13
C GLU A 349 8.84 11.59 -7.01
N TYR A 350 8.43 12.57 -6.18
CA TYR A 350 7.02 12.94 -6.00
C TYR A 350 6.31 13.28 -7.32
N SER A 351 7.05 13.80 -8.30
CA SER A 351 6.56 14.15 -9.64
C SER A 351 6.07 12.95 -10.46
N ASN A 352 6.47 11.73 -10.09
CA ASN A 352 5.99 10.49 -10.70
C ASN A 352 4.57 10.11 -10.23
N TYR A 353 4.00 10.84 -9.29
CA TYR A 353 2.72 10.54 -8.66
C TYR A 353 1.70 11.66 -8.91
N LYS A 354 0.41 11.30 -8.99
CA LYS A 354 -0.70 12.26 -8.97
C LYS A 354 -0.95 12.73 -7.53
N MET A 355 0.01 13.48 -6.98
CA MET A 355 -0.02 14.00 -5.61
C MET A 355 -1.11 15.07 -5.43
N ILE A 356 -1.84 14.99 -4.32
CA ILE A 356 -2.93 15.94 -3.98
C ILE A 356 -2.72 16.68 -2.65
N ASN A 357 -1.48 16.72 -2.13
CA ASN A 357 -1.08 17.50 -0.93
C ASN A 357 -1.09 19.03 -1.18
N ASN A 358 -2.19 19.57 -1.72
CA ASN A 358 -2.33 20.99 -2.04
C ASN A 358 -2.45 21.86 -0.78
N ASP A 359 -3.06 21.30 0.27
CA ASP A 359 -3.11 21.89 1.61
C ASP A 359 -2.08 21.21 2.53
N GLU A 360 -1.72 21.90 3.62
CA GLU A 360 -0.82 21.36 4.62
C GLU A 360 -1.50 20.28 5.47
N ILE A 361 -0.70 19.30 5.88
CA ILE A 361 -1.02 18.34 6.93
C ILE A 361 -0.48 18.93 8.23
N THR A 362 -1.36 19.17 9.20
CA THR A 362 -0.95 19.67 10.52
C THR A 362 -0.50 18.52 11.40
N VAL A 363 0.48 18.78 12.25
CA VAL A 363 1.15 17.78 13.06
C VAL A 363 1.12 18.20 14.53
N GLU A 364 0.51 17.40 15.39
CA GLU A 364 0.37 17.72 16.81
C GLU A 364 0.63 16.51 17.71
N GLU A 365 1.27 16.75 18.86
CA GLU A 365 1.44 15.71 19.88
C GLU A 365 0.12 15.47 20.62
N LYS A 366 -0.38 14.22 20.54
CA LYS A 366 -1.61 13.81 21.21
C LYS A 366 -1.35 13.50 22.68
N LYS A 367 -2.11 14.15 23.58
CA LYS A 367 -1.96 14.03 25.05
C LYS A 367 -3.26 13.71 25.80
N ASP A 368 -4.31 13.36 25.07
CA ASP A 368 -5.61 13.05 25.67
C ASP A 368 -5.64 11.67 26.36
N ASP A 369 -6.70 11.41 27.13
CA ASP A 369 -6.83 10.17 27.90
C ASP A 369 -6.80 8.90 27.02
N ASN A 370 -7.09 9.00 25.73
CA ASN A 370 -7.08 7.85 24.81
C ASN A 370 -5.67 7.40 24.44
N VAL A 371 -4.62 8.15 24.77
CA VAL A 371 -3.22 7.74 24.54
C VAL A 371 -2.41 7.61 25.83
N LYS A 372 -3.06 7.81 26.98
CA LYS A 372 -2.39 7.83 28.29
C LYS A 372 -1.62 6.54 28.60
N CYS A 373 -2.17 5.38 28.22
CA CYS A 373 -1.52 4.09 28.42
C CYS A 373 -0.15 3.96 27.71
N ILE A 374 0.09 4.78 26.69
CA ILE A 374 1.30 4.83 25.87
C ILE A 374 2.22 5.93 26.39
N THR A 375 1.68 7.12 26.65
CA THR A 375 2.47 8.26 27.14
C THR A 375 3.05 8.03 28.53
N ASP A 376 2.34 7.31 29.41
CA ASP A 376 2.85 6.90 30.73
C ASP A 376 4.10 6.00 30.63
N LYS A 377 4.33 5.39 29.46
CA LYS A 377 5.50 4.55 29.13
C LYS A 377 6.58 5.31 28.34
N LYS A 378 6.53 6.66 28.29
CA LYS A 378 7.45 7.56 27.56
C LYS A 378 7.39 7.48 26.02
N PHE A 379 6.40 6.79 25.48
CA PHE A 379 6.13 6.86 24.05
C PHE A 379 5.39 8.17 23.72
N ILE A 380 5.62 8.68 22.52
CA ILE A 380 5.02 9.91 22.01
C ILE A 380 4.11 9.52 20.84
N VAL A 381 2.92 10.10 20.80
CA VAL A 381 1.96 9.90 19.71
C VAL A 381 1.77 11.22 18.99
N ILE A 382 2.00 11.21 17.68
CA ILE A 382 1.83 12.38 16.82
C ILE A 382 0.61 12.14 15.93
N GLU A 383 -0.33 13.07 15.95
CA GLU A 383 -1.51 13.10 15.08
C GLU A 383 -1.21 13.96 13.84
N HIS A 384 -1.39 13.37 12.67
CA HIS A 384 -1.37 14.04 11.38
C HIS A 384 -2.82 14.27 10.94
N ASP A 385 -3.26 15.53 10.91
CA ASP A 385 -4.59 15.91 10.44
C ASP A 385 -4.50 16.42 8.99
N PHE A 386 -5.14 15.69 8.09
CA PHE A 386 -5.19 16.01 6.66
C PHE A 386 -6.62 16.37 6.21
N SER A 387 -7.43 16.91 7.13
CA SER A 387 -8.86 17.20 6.91
C SER A 387 -9.11 18.14 5.74
N GLN A 388 -8.21 19.08 5.46
CA GLN A 388 -8.34 20.03 4.35
C GLN A 388 -8.21 19.29 3.01
N ILE A 389 -7.12 18.53 2.83
CA ILE A 389 -6.92 17.64 1.68
C ILE A 389 -8.11 16.69 1.51
N ALA A 390 -8.53 16.03 2.60
CA ALA A 390 -9.62 15.06 2.59
C ALA A 390 -10.97 15.66 2.16
N SER A 391 -11.17 16.97 2.33
CA SER A 391 -12.39 17.68 1.92
C SER A 391 -12.41 18.01 0.43
N SER A 392 -11.25 17.97 -0.24
CA SER A 392 -11.13 18.14 -1.70
C SER A 392 -11.37 16.84 -2.50
N ILE A 393 -11.43 15.69 -1.82
CA ILE A 393 -11.68 14.39 -2.45
C ILE A 393 -13.19 14.22 -2.64
N GLU A 394 -13.63 14.06 -3.89
CA GLU A 394 -15.05 13.92 -4.19
C GLU A 394 -15.62 12.59 -3.68
N ASN A 395 -16.96 12.52 -3.54
CA ASN A 395 -17.65 11.39 -2.90
C ASN A 395 -17.35 10.00 -3.49
N ASN A 396 -16.94 9.92 -4.76
CA ASN A 396 -16.67 8.68 -5.49
C ASN A 396 -15.19 8.51 -5.85
N GLU A 397 -14.34 9.44 -5.42
CA GLU A 397 -12.92 9.37 -5.68
C GLU A 397 -12.20 8.55 -4.61
N VAL A 398 -11.08 7.98 -5.04
CA VAL A 398 -10.23 7.12 -4.25
C VAL A 398 -8.82 7.69 -4.26
N ALA A 399 -8.18 7.70 -3.09
CA ALA A 399 -6.82 8.16 -2.93
C ALA A 399 -5.99 7.13 -2.15
N GLU A 400 -4.79 6.86 -2.63
CA GLU A 400 -3.81 6.02 -1.95
C GLU A 400 -3.01 6.87 -0.96
N LEU A 401 -2.72 6.30 0.22
CA LEU A 401 -1.85 6.90 1.21
C LEU A 401 -0.43 6.34 1.02
N LYS A 402 0.54 7.21 0.80
CA LYS A 402 1.96 6.82 0.67
C LYS A 402 2.80 7.49 1.75
N PHE A 403 3.83 6.79 2.18
CA PHE A 403 4.64 7.14 3.34
C PHE A 403 6.08 7.32 2.90
N ILE A 404 6.68 8.43 3.31
CA ILE A 404 8.08 8.71 3.05
C ILE A 404 8.82 8.86 4.37
N ILE A 405 10.05 8.34 4.40
CA ILE A 405 10.89 8.32 5.61
C ILE A 405 12.32 8.74 5.26
N PRO A 406 13.04 9.42 6.18
CA PRO A 406 14.40 9.86 5.91
C PRO A 406 15.35 8.71 5.56
N ASN A 407 16.20 8.95 4.57
CA ASN A 407 17.27 8.09 4.14
C ASN A 407 18.64 8.74 4.43
N ALA A 408 19.72 7.98 4.23
CA ALA A 408 21.07 8.42 4.59
C ALA A 408 21.63 9.60 3.75
N LYS A 409 20.88 10.11 2.76
CA LYS A 409 21.32 11.16 1.83
C LYS A 409 20.58 12.50 2.04
N ASP A 410 20.09 12.76 3.26
CA ASP A 410 19.28 13.95 3.58
C ASP A 410 18.05 14.11 2.67
N LYS A 411 17.52 12.98 2.21
CA LYS A 411 16.31 12.85 1.39
C LYS A 411 15.40 11.82 2.02
N HIS A 412 14.21 11.65 1.46
CA HIS A 412 13.29 10.60 1.87
C HIS A 412 13.17 9.50 0.83
N SER A 413 12.86 8.30 1.30
CA SER A 413 12.52 7.15 0.47
C SER A 413 11.08 6.74 0.75
N ILE A 414 10.43 6.18 -0.28
CA ILE A 414 9.09 5.64 -0.12
C ILE A 414 9.12 4.32 0.66
N VAL A 415 8.18 4.18 1.60
CA VAL A 415 7.93 2.95 2.34
C VAL A 415 6.91 2.10 1.59
N THR A 416 7.25 0.83 1.36
CA THR A 416 6.32 -0.17 0.83
C THR A 416 5.66 -0.91 2.00
N LEU A 417 4.32 -0.92 2.00
CA LEU A 417 3.53 -1.63 3.01
C LEU A 417 3.26 -3.06 2.55
N TYR A 418 3.24 -4.00 3.50
CA TYR A 418 2.94 -5.41 3.27
C TYR A 418 1.84 -5.90 4.22
N LYS A 419 1.05 -6.88 3.77
CA LYS A 419 -0.15 -7.35 4.49
C LYS A 419 0.14 -8.12 5.78
N ASP A 420 1.35 -8.63 5.94
CA ASP A 420 1.77 -9.40 7.12
C ASP A 420 3.31 -9.41 7.30
N ASP A 421 3.77 -9.99 8.41
CA ASP A 421 5.19 -10.13 8.75
C ASP A 421 5.98 -11.00 7.74
N LYS A 422 5.32 -11.81 6.88
CA LYS A 422 6.01 -12.59 5.84
C LYS A 422 6.45 -11.70 4.69
N ALA A 423 5.87 -10.50 4.56
CA ALA A 423 6.20 -9.52 3.54
C ALA A 423 6.18 -10.08 2.11
N LYS A 424 5.19 -10.94 1.82
CA LYS A 424 4.99 -11.53 0.49
C LYS A 424 4.06 -10.71 -0.38
N GLU A 425 3.01 -10.15 0.21
CA GLU A 425 1.99 -9.39 -0.52
C GLU A 425 2.05 -7.92 -0.11
N ILE A 426 2.18 -7.05 -1.11
CA ILE A 426 2.09 -5.60 -0.95
C ILE A 426 0.66 -5.24 -0.50
N ASP A 427 0.57 -4.31 0.42
CA ASP A 427 -0.67 -3.70 0.88
C ASP A 427 -0.77 -2.28 0.34
N SER A 428 -1.95 -1.91 -0.16
CA SER A 428 -2.22 -0.56 -0.67
C SER A 428 -3.23 0.11 0.24
N LEU A 429 -2.75 1.05 1.04
CA LEU A 429 -3.55 1.69 2.07
C LEU A 429 -4.35 2.84 1.46
N MET A 430 -5.67 2.69 1.40
CA MET A 430 -6.56 3.67 0.78
C MET A 430 -7.18 4.61 1.82
N TYR A 431 -7.34 5.88 1.45
CA TYR A 431 -8.14 6.83 2.20
C TYR A 431 -9.56 6.30 2.39
N SER A 432 -9.99 6.25 3.64
CA SER A 432 -11.35 5.88 4.04
C SER A 432 -12.17 7.13 4.33
N LYS A 433 -13.34 7.26 3.68
CA LYS A 433 -14.21 8.43 3.83
C LYS A 433 -14.49 8.76 5.30
N GLY A 434 -14.24 10.01 5.69
CA GLY A 434 -14.43 10.50 7.05
C GLY A 434 -13.29 10.18 8.02
N LYS A 435 -12.26 9.44 7.59
CA LYS A 435 -11.07 9.12 8.39
C LYS A 435 -9.94 10.06 8.00
N LYS A 436 -9.87 11.20 8.69
CA LYS A 436 -9.02 12.35 8.34
C LYS A 436 -7.75 12.48 9.20
N ARG A 437 -7.46 11.47 10.00
CA ARG A 437 -6.37 11.45 10.98
C ARG A 437 -5.52 10.22 10.80
N LEU A 438 -4.23 10.41 10.97
CA LEU A 438 -3.20 9.37 10.91
C LEU A 438 -2.26 9.55 12.10
N TYR A 439 -1.77 8.45 12.66
CA TYR A 439 -0.99 8.46 13.88
C TYR A 439 0.40 7.88 13.65
N THR A 440 1.43 8.57 14.11
CA THR A 440 2.81 8.07 14.16
C THR A 440 3.28 8.01 15.61
N TYR A 441 4.18 7.07 15.89
CA TYR A 441 4.64 6.78 17.25
C TYR A 441 6.14 6.86 17.37
N PHE A 442 6.62 7.44 18.47
CA PHE A 442 8.04 7.64 18.78
C PHE A 442 8.33 7.27 20.23
N TYR A 443 9.60 7.22 20.62
CA TYR A 443 10.00 7.00 22.01
C TYR A 443 10.93 8.11 22.50
N GLY A 444 10.50 8.89 23.49
CA GLY A 444 11.32 9.94 24.11
C GLY A 444 11.96 10.89 23.10
N HIS A 445 13.29 10.83 22.95
CA HIS A 445 14.04 11.64 21.98
C HIS A 445 14.47 10.88 20.71
N ASP A 446 14.08 9.60 20.58
CA ASP A 446 14.28 8.82 19.35
C ASP A 446 13.41 9.39 18.23
N PHE A 447 14.07 9.90 17.18
CA PHE A 447 13.41 10.54 16.05
C PHE A 447 12.94 9.53 14.99
N ARG A 448 13.19 8.23 15.17
CA ARG A 448 12.71 7.18 14.27
C ARG A 448 11.27 6.81 14.58
N THR A 449 10.45 6.80 13.55
CA THR A 449 9.05 6.37 13.61
C THR A 449 8.98 4.87 13.90
N LEU A 450 8.30 4.52 14.98
CA LEU A 450 8.16 3.14 15.45
C LEU A 450 6.96 2.43 14.83
N LEU A 451 5.90 3.18 14.61
CA LEU A 451 4.62 2.65 14.15
C LEU A 451 3.87 3.74 13.40
N LEU A 452 3.14 3.33 12.38
CA LEU A 452 2.14 4.09 11.67
C LEU A 452 0.78 3.45 11.98
N CYS A 453 -0.26 4.23 12.27
CA CYS A 453 -1.62 3.73 12.40
C CYS A 453 -2.65 4.63 11.73
N TYR A 454 -3.46 4.04 10.85
CA TYR A 454 -4.54 4.72 10.14
C TYR A 454 -5.80 3.86 10.17
N ASN A 455 -6.90 4.43 10.68
CA ASN A 455 -8.20 3.75 10.72
C ASN A 455 -8.14 2.32 11.30
N GLY A 456 -7.39 2.14 12.40
CA GLY A 456 -7.21 0.84 13.06
C GLY A 456 -6.25 -0.11 12.34
N GLN A 457 -5.66 0.28 11.21
CA GLN A 457 -4.63 -0.50 10.52
C GLN A 457 -3.26 0.04 10.92
N ALA A 458 -2.46 -0.81 11.58
CA ALA A 458 -1.14 -0.45 12.06
C ALA A 458 -0.04 -1.13 11.25
N TYR A 459 1.01 -0.38 10.93
CA TYR A 459 2.18 -0.86 10.20
C TYR A 459 3.45 -0.48 10.97
N LYS A 460 4.38 -1.43 11.07
CA LYS A 460 5.70 -1.25 11.72
C LYS A 460 6.82 -1.58 10.73
N PRO A 461 8.04 -1.08 10.96
CA PRO A 461 9.21 -1.59 10.27
C PRO A 461 9.32 -3.11 10.47
N LYS A 462 9.72 -3.83 9.42
CA LYS A 462 9.91 -5.28 9.52
C LYS A 462 11.11 -5.64 10.42
N ASP A 463 12.22 -4.95 10.19
CA ASP A 463 13.47 -5.08 10.93
C ASP A 463 14.35 -3.83 10.72
N LEU A 464 15.53 -3.82 11.34
CA LEU A 464 16.47 -2.71 11.26
C LEU A 464 17.07 -2.51 9.85
N ASN A 465 17.32 -3.59 9.11
CA ASN A 465 18.00 -3.55 7.81
C ASN A 465 17.08 -3.01 6.72
N GLU A 466 15.80 -3.35 6.79
CA GLU A 466 14.79 -2.94 5.80
C GLU A 466 13.93 -1.75 6.28
N TYR A 467 14.30 -1.11 7.40
CA TYR A 467 13.55 -0.03 8.06
C TYR A 467 13.12 1.10 7.10
N GLN A 468 13.99 1.47 6.15
CA GLN A 468 13.76 2.61 5.25
C GLN A 468 12.78 2.34 4.10
N PHE A 469 12.41 1.08 3.85
CA PHE A 469 11.62 0.73 2.66
C PHE A 469 10.58 -0.38 2.86
N LYS A 470 10.65 -1.20 3.93
CA LYS A 470 9.74 -2.34 4.13
C LYS A 470 9.04 -2.31 5.49
N TRP A 471 7.73 -2.11 5.44
CA TRP A 471 6.88 -2.06 6.63
C TRP A 471 5.76 -3.09 6.51
N VAL A 472 5.46 -3.76 7.61
CA VAL A 472 4.52 -4.89 7.67
C VAL A 472 3.34 -4.54 8.57
N LYS A 473 2.15 -4.97 8.17
CA LYS A 473 0.93 -4.81 8.96
C LYS A 473 0.99 -5.65 10.23
N ASP A 474 0.69 -5.02 11.36
CA ASP A 474 0.58 -5.70 12.64
C ASP A 474 -0.91 -5.99 12.95
N ASN A 475 -1.31 -7.24 12.72
CA ASN A 475 -2.69 -7.67 12.92
C ASN A 475 -3.10 -7.78 14.40
N SER A 476 -2.17 -7.61 15.34
CA SER A 476 -2.49 -7.59 16.78
C SER A 476 -3.07 -6.24 17.25
N ILE A 477 -3.02 -5.21 16.39
CA ILE A 477 -3.49 -3.86 16.68
C ILE A 477 -4.77 -3.59 15.89
N GLY A 478 -5.90 -3.47 16.61
CA GLY A 478 -7.19 -3.09 16.02
C GLY A 478 -7.56 -1.62 16.18
N SER A 479 -6.82 -0.88 17.00
CA SER A 479 -7.10 0.53 17.34
C SER A 479 -5.82 1.35 17.37
N CYS A 480 -5.91 2.59 16.90
CA CYS A 480 -4.82 3.58 16.96
C CYS A 480 -4.78 4.32 18.31
N CYS A 481 -5.53 3.87 19.31
CA CYS A 481 -5.59 4.47 20.63
C CYS A 481 -5.66 3.35 21.68
N CYS A 482 -5.53 3.74 22.94
CA CYS A 482 -5.76 2.88 24.08
C CYS A 482 -7.25 2.47 24.15
N ASP A 483 -7.63 1.35 23.55
CA ASP A 483 -8.85 0.63 23.92
C ASP A 483 -8.55 -0.29 25.12
N GLY A 484 -9.52 -0.76 25.90
CA GLY A 484 -9.25 -1.53 27.13
C GLY A 484 -8.34 -2.77 27.02
N SER A 485 -7.92 -3.16 25.80
CA SER A 485 -6.96 -4.21 25.46
C SER A 485 -5.66 -3.63 24.84
N THR A 486 -5.03 -2.65 25.49
CA THR A 486 -3.84 -1.92 25.02
C THR A 486 -2.55 -2.75 24.88
N THR A 487 -2.60 -4.05 25.16
CA THR A 487 -1.44 -4.94 25.25
C THR A 487 -0.76 -5.13 23.89
N GLY A 488 -1.53 -5.22 22.80
CA GLY A 488 -0.98 -5.37 21.44
C GLY A 488 -0.10 -4.17 21.05
N LEU A 489 -0.67 -2.97 21.13
CA LEU A 489 0.00 -1.72 20.75
C LEU A 489 1.30 -1.48 21.55
N ILE A 490 1.27 -1.63 22.88
CA ILE A 490 2.47 -1.44 23.72
C ILE A 490 3.53 -2.50 23.42
N ASN A 491 3.13 -3.76 23.20
CA ASN A 491 4.07 -4.84 22.87
C ASN A 491 4.73 -4.58 21.52
N THR A 492 3.98 -4.14 20.51
CA THR A 492 4.52 -3.81 19.20
C THR A 492 5.50 -2.64 19.28
N LEU A 493 5.12 -1.53 19.93
CA LEU A 493 6.02 -0.38 20.11
C LEU A 493 7.32 -0.79 20.82
N THR A 494 7.20 -1.65 21.83
CA THR A 494 8.36 -2.17 22.57
C THR A 494 9.26 -3.03 21.70
N ASN A 495 8.68 -3.96 20.94
CA ASN A 495 9.40 -4.81 20.02
C ASN A 495 10.16 -3.97 18.97
N VAL A 496 9.50 -2.98 18.37
CA VAL A 496 10.16 -2.08 17.42
C VAL A 496 11.29 -1.31 18.06
N THR A 497 11.08 -0.71 19.24
CA THR A 497 12.19 -0.04 19.94
C THR A 497 13.34 -0.97 20.30
N SER A 498 13.08 -2.27 20.49
CA SER A 498 14.11 -3.21 20.92
C SER A 498 15.06 -3.59 19.78
N PHE A 499 14.56 -3.86 18.58
CA PHE A 499 15.44 -4.12 17.44
C PHE A 499 16.02 -2.84 16.81
N LEU A 500 15.45 -1.67 17.09
CA LEU A 500 16.03 -0.39 16.64
C LEU A 500 17.17 0.12 17.53
N ASN A 501 17.25 -0.30 18.81
CA ASN A 501 18.24 0.18 19.77
C ASN A 501 19.19 -0.93 20.26
N VAL A 502 19.73 -1.73 19.33
CA VAL A 502 20.57 -2.89 19.66
C VAL A 502 21.83 -2.51 20.42
N VAL A 503 22.10 -3.22 21.51
CA VAL A 503 23.35 -3.15 22.28
C VAL A 503 24.34 -4.16 21.71
N ASN A 504 25.47 -3.67 21.19
CA ASN A 504 26.57 -4.49 20.72
C ASN A 504 27.58 -4.75 21.85
N LEU A 505 27.62 -5.99 22.35
CA LEU A 505 28.50 -6.39 23.44
C LEU A 505 29.99 -6.44 23.04
N ASN A 506 30.31 -6.43 21.75
CA ASN A 506 31.71 -6.40 21.29
C ASN A 506 32.35 -5.02 21.45
N VAL A 507 31.55 -3.96 21.59
CA VAL A 507 32.06 -2.59 21.72
C VAL A 507 32.57 -2.37 23.13
N ARG A 508 33.83 -1.96 23.23
CA ARG A 508 34.52 -1.66 24.49
C ARG A 508 35.34 -0.38 24.36
N PRO A 509 35.61 0.32 25.48
CA PRO A 509 36.58 1.40 25.51
C PRO A 509 37.95 0.97 24.97
N ASP A 510 38.61 1.86 24.25
CA ASP A 510 39.98 1.62 23.77
C ASP A 510 40.95 1.55 24.97
N PRO A 511 42.09 0.84 24.86
CA PRO A 511 43.04 0.73 25.96
C PRO A 511 43.45 2.10 26.53
N GLY A 512 43.20 2.31 27.82
CA GLY A 512 43.47 3.58 28.51
C GLY A 512 42.35 4.61 28.45
N SER A 513 41.24 4.34 27.74
CA SER A 513 40.03 5.18 27.78
C SER A 513 39.04 4.68 28.83
N GLU A 514 38.42 5.61 29.56
CA GLU A 514 37.36 5.30 30.54
C GLU A 514 36.02 4.97 29.85
N ASN A 515 35.81 5.47 28.63
CA ASN A 515 34.57 5.26 27.89
C ASN A 515 34.77 5.28 26.36
N LYS A 516 33.74 4.83 25.63
CA LYS A 516 33.63 4.92 24.18
C LYS A 516 32.17 5.04 23.77
N THR A 517 31.89 5.82 22.74
CA THR A 517 30.56 5.89 22.13
C THR A 517 30.55 5.16 20.81
N TYR A 518 29.38 4.61 20.44
CA TYR A 518 29.14 4.06 19.11
C TYR A 518 27.74 4.43 18.63
N ASP A 519 27.63 4.65 17.32
CA ASP A 519 26.38 5.02 16.67
C ASP A 519 25.51 3.78 16.47
N ILE A 520 24.24 3.87 16.86
CA ILE A 520 23.20 2.92 16.45
C ILE A 520 22.58 3.38 15.13
N TYR A 521 22.37 4.68 14.99
CA TYR A 521 21.72 5.27 13.84
C TYR A 521 22.21 6.70 13.63
N LYS A 522 22.36 7.08 12.35
CA LYS A 522 22.80 8.41 11.95
C LYS A 522 21.96 8.90 10.78
N LEU A 523 21.50 10.14 10.87
CA LEU A 523 20.74 10.84 9.84
C LEU A 523 21.17 12.31 9.83
N GLY A 524 21.96 12.70 8.83
CA GLY A 524 22.63 14.01 8.81
C GLY A 524 23.44 14.24 10.10
N ASP A 525 23.14 15.34 10.78
CA ASP A 525 23.73 15.71 12.08
C ASP A 525 23.05 15.05 13.29
N LYS A 526 21.89 14.39 13.10
CA LYS A 526 21.20 13.67 14.18
C LYS A 526 21.78 12.27 14.33
N GLN A 527 22.08 11.88 15.55
CA GLN A 527 22.64 10.57 15.86
C GLN A 527 22.02 9.97 17.13
N ILE A 528 21.90 8.65 17.14
CA ILE A 528 21.49 7.87 18.31
C ILE A 528 22.70 7.04 18.72
N GLN A 529 23.19 7.26 19.94
CA GLN A 529 24.44 6.69 20.40
C GLN A 529 24.28 5.93 21.71
N ILE A 530 25.05 4.84 21.82
CA ILE A 530 25.29 4.15 23.10
C ILE A 530 26.69 4.50 23.58
N ARG A 531 26.79 4.80 24.87
CA ARG A 531 28.05 4.96 25.58
C ARG A 531 28.38 3.66 26.31
N VAL A 532 29.61 3.22 26.20
CA VAL A 532 30.18 2.10 26.96
C VAL A 532 31.22 2.65 27.93
N LYS A 533 31.12 2.28 29.20
CA LYS A 533 32.07 2.66 30.26
C LYS A 533 32.73 1.43 30.86
N VAL A 534 33.94 1.59 31.36
CA VAL A 534 34.55 0.60 32.26
C VAL A 534 33.85 0.69 33.62
N GLY A 535 33.23 -0.41 34.05
CA GLY A 535 32.63 -0.54 35.38
C GLY A 535 33.64 -0.98 36.44
N GLU A 536 33.22 -0.96 37.70
CA GLU A 536 34.05 -1.47 38.80
C GLU A 536 34.29 -2.99 38.62
N PRO A 537 35.55 -3.46 38.64
CA PRO A 537 35.85 -4.87 38.45
C PRO A 537 35.38 -5.70 39.64
N VAL A 538 34.84 -6.88 39.37
CA VAL A 538 34.41 -7.83 40.40
C VAL A 538 35.46 -8.94 40.47
N GLY A 539 36.37 -8.90 41.44
CA GLY A 539 37.46 -9.88 41.55
C GLY A 539 38.35 -9.93 40.30
N CYS A 540 38.32 -11.05 39.57
CA CYS A 540 39.06 -11.27 38.32
C CYS A 540 38.25 -10.98 37.05
N TYR A 541 37.17 -10.21 37.16
CA TYR A 541 36.26 -9.96 36.06
C TYR A 541 36.16 -8.46 35.74
N LYS A 542 36.33 -8.13 34.47
CA LYS A 542 36.11 -6.79 33.90
C LYS A 542 34.62 -6.64 33.63
N VAL A 543 34.12 -5.43 33.84
CA VAL A 543 32.73 -5.06 33.59
C VAL A 543 32.69 -3.94 32.58
N TYR A 544 31.89 -4.09 31.54
CA TYR A 544 31.53 -2.98 30.67
C TYR A 544 30.06 -2.64 30.85
N VAL A 545 29.78 -1.35 30.95
CA VAL A 545 28.43 -0.83 31.16
C VAL A 545 28.00 -0.06 29.93
N HIS A 546 27.03 -0.60 29.21
CA HIS A 546 26.38 0.06 28.08
C HIS A 546 25.18 0.86 28.59
N GLU A 547 25.08 2.13 28.19
CA GLU A 547 23.96 3.01 28.53
C GLU A 547 23.71 4.00 27.38
N PRO A 548 22.48 4.54 27.23
CA PRO A 548 22.23 5.58 26.27
C PRO A 548 23.16 6.79 26.52
N ASN A 549 23.71 7.37 25.47
CA ASN A 549 24.61 8.51 25.61
C ASN A 549 23.92 9.76 26.14
N GLU A 550 22.62 9.88 25.87
CA GLU A 550 21.76 11.01 26.24
C GLU A 550 20.50 10.51 26.97
N GLU A 551 19.93 11.38 27.81
CA GLU A 551 18.64 11.09 28.44
C GLU A 551 17.51 11.05 27.41
N GLY A 552 16.39 10.41 27.76
CA GLY A 552 15.24 10.27 26.86
C GLY A 552 15.34 9.10 25.87
N TYR A 553 16.49 8.46 25.74
CA TYR A 553 16.68 7.23 24.96
C TYR A 553 16.57 5.96 25.82
N ARG A 554 16.46 4.80 25.16
CA ARG A 554 16.44 3.47 25.81
C ARG A 554 17.31 2.49 25.05
N LEU A 555 17.72 1.42 25.74
CA LEU A 555 18.39 0.28 25.11
C LEU A 555 17.38 -0.78 24.65
N GLY A 556 17.79 -1.53 23.64
CA GLY A 556 17.03 -2.59 22.99
C GLY A 556 17.64 -3.98 23.18
N ASN A 557 17.49 -4.83 22.17
CA ASN A 557 18.02 -6.19 22.15
C ASN A 557 19.54 -6.18 22.37
N ILE A 558 20.05 -7.23 22.99
CA ILE A 558 21.47 -7.36 23.27
C ILE A 558 22.04 -8.40 22.30
N GLU A 559 23.11 -8.04 21.61
CA GLU A 559 23.77 -8.90 20.62
C GLU A 559 25.26 -9.03 20.89
N TYR A 560 25.75 -10.25 20.69
CA TYR A 560 27.17 -10.55 20.61
C TYR A 560 27.47 -11.10 19.20
N LYS A 561 28.45 -10.49 18.55
CA LYS A 561 28.89 -10.80 17.20
C LYS A 561 30.31 -11.36 17.23
N GLU A 562 30.65 -12.26 16.32
CA GLU A 562 32.03 -12.72 16.14
C GLU A 562 32.48 -12.31 14.74
N GLY A 563 33.54 -11.51 14.63
CA GLY A 563 33.86 -10.79 13.40
C GLY A 563 32.95 -9.57 13.17
N PHE A 564 32.84 -9.09 11.93
CA PHE A 564 32.16 -7.83 11.64
C PHE A 564 30.63 -7.93 11.57
N ASP A 565 30.02 -9.08 11.23
CA ASP A 565 28.57 -9.12 10.95
C ASP A 565 27.77 -10.36 11.44
N GLU A 566 28.41 -11.44 11.90
CA GLU A 566 27.66 -12.65 12.29
C GLU A 566 27.20 -12.59 13.76
N ILE A 567 25.88 -12.51 13.98
CA ILE A 567 25.28 -12.63 15.32
C ILE A 567 25.48 -14.06 15.82
N LYS A 568 26.28 -14.21 16.87
CA LYS A 568 26.52 -15.50 17.52
C LYS A 568 25.59 -15.75 18.69
N GLY A 569 25.15 -14.69 19.34
CA GLY A 569 24.26 -14.78 20.48
C GLY A 569 23.43 -13.52 20.66
N SER A 570 22.22 -13.69 21.16
CA SER A 570 21.32 -12.58 21.46
C SER A 570 20.49 -12.81 22.71
N ILE A 571 20.10 -11.70 23.34
CA ILE A 571 19.05 -11.65 24.37
C ILE A 571 17.98 -10.71 23.83
N SER A 572 16.86 -11.29 23.40
CA SER A 572 15.72 -10.55 22.88
C SER A 572 14.80 -10.09 24.00
N TYR A 573 14.19 -8.93 23.82
CA TYR A 573 13.14 -8.44 24.70
C TYR A 573 11.92 -9.37 24.71
N GLU A 574 11.45 -9.75 25.91
CA GLU A 574 10.20 -10.50 26.08
C GLU A 574 9.02 -9.55 26.36
N SER A 575 7.79 -9.97 26.03
CA SER A 575 6.57 -9.16 26.16
C SER A 575 6.26 -8.71 27.59
N ASN A 576 6.64 -9.51 28.59
CA ASN A 576 6.51 -9.17 30.01
C ASN A 576 7.49 -8.07 30.48
N TRP A 577 8.51 -7.70 29.68
CA TRP A 577 9.51 -6.71 30.11
C TRP A 577 8.93 -5.30 30.25
N ASN A 578 7.79 -5.04 29.60
CA ASN A 578 7.03 -3.80 29.76
C ASN A 578 6.56 -3.53 31.19
N SER A 579 6.47 -4.58 32.01
CA SER A 579 6.19 -4.45 33.45
C SER A 579 7.39 -3.93 34.25
N TYR A 580 8.62 -4.10 33.76
CA TYR A 580 9.84 -3.74 34.47
C TYR A 580 10.29 -2.29 34.26
N GLY A 581 9.81 -1.64 33.19
CA GLY A 581 10.23 -0.30 32.78
C GLY A 581 11.08 -0.34 31.50
N TYR A 582 11.88 0.69 31.26
CA TYR A 582 12.77 0.75 30.09
C TYR A 582 14.18 0.26 30.46
N LEU A 583 14.85 -0.46 29.55
CA LEU A 583 16.25 -0.86 29.77
C LEU A 583 17.15 0.37 29.69
N GLY A 584 17.73 0.72 30.83
CA GLY A 584 18.59 1.88 30.97
C GLY A 584 20.08 1.54 30.93
N ARG A 585 20.47 0.36 31.43
CA ARG A 585 21.87 -0.09 31.45
C ARG A 585 21.99 -1.58 31.19
N VAL A 586 23.07 -1.98 30.53
CA VAL A 586 23.49 -3.37 30.34
C VAL A 586 24.91 -3.53 30.86
N PHE A 587 25.09 -4.41 31.83
CA PHE A 587 26.40 -4.77 32.38
C PHE A 587 26.81 -6.10 31.76
N VAL A 588 28.03 -6.16 31.25
CA VAL A 588 28.59 -7.40 30.70
C VAL A 588 29.92 -7.71 31.37
N TYR A 589 30.05 -8.96 31.82
CA TYR A 589 31.17 -9.44 32.62
C TYR A 589 32.04 -10.36 31.79
N TYR A 590 33.33 -10.03 31.70
CA TYR A 590 34.35 -10.80 31.01
C TYR A 590 35.43 -11.24 31.98
N TYR A 591 36.04 -12.40 31.72
CA TYR A 591 37.21 -12.82 32.46
C TYR A 591 38.41 -11.93 32.11
N ASN A 592 39.20 -11.50 33.09
CA ASN A 592 40.27 -10.51 32.87
C ASN A 592 41.35 -10.96 31.87
N LEU A 593 41.61 -12.27 31.80
CA LEU A 593 42.57 -12.90 30.89
C LEU A 593 41.96 -13.30 29.54
N ASP A 594 40.66 -13.09 29.35
CA ASP A 594 40.04 -13.19 28.02
C ASP A 594 40.37 -11.92 27.22
N GLU A 595 41.60 -11.85 26.72
CA GLU A 595 42.14 -10.67 26.01
C GLU A 595 41.37 -10.36 24.71
N GLU A 596 40.76 -11.39 24.12
CA GLU A 596 39.91 -11.27 22.93
C GLU A 596 38.45 -10.98 23.28
N TYR A 597 38.07 -10.99 24.56
CA TYR A 597 36.70 -10.79 25.04
C TYR A 597 35.71 -11.76 24.38
N ARG A 598 36.16 -12.99 24.14
CA ARG A 598 35.38 -14.02 23.47
C ARG A 598 34.16 -14.43 24.26
N TYR A 599 34.18 -14.37 25.59
CA TYR A 599 33.16 -14.97 26.44
C TYR A 599 32.47 -13.94 27.33
N PRO A 600 31.32 -13.39 26.92
CA PRO A 600 30.47 -12.58 27.79
C PRO A 600 29.78 -13.49 28.81
N LEU A 601 30.43 -13.72 29.95
CA LEU A 601 30.05 -14.76 30.92
C LEU A 601 28.68 -14.47 31.54
N ILE A 602 28.47 -13.24 31.98
CA ILE A 602 27.21 -12.79 32.55
C ILE A 602 26.82 -11.47 31.90
N VAL A 603 25.53 -11.34 31.58
CA VAL A 603 24.89 -10.10 31.16
C VAL A 603 23.82 -9.74 32.20
N VAL A 604 23.91 -8.56 32.78
CA VAL A 604 22.90 -8.02 33.71
C VAL A 604 22.19 -6.85 33.06
N LEU A 605 20.87 -6.93 33.00
CA LEU A 605 19.99 -5.91 32.45
C LEU A 605 19.38 -5.10 33.60
N GLU A 606 19.49 -3.77 33.54
CA GLU A 606 18.82 -2.89 34.50
C GLU A 606 17.69 -2.11 33.83
N PHE A 607 16.48 -2.42 34.26
CA PHE A 607 15.27 -1.71 33.90
C PHE A 607 15.01 -0.58 34.89
N LYS A 608 14.79 0.62 34.36
CA LYS A 608 14.42 1.79 35.14
C LYS A 608 12.90 2.00 35.06
N ASN A 609 12.26 2.13 36.22
CA ASN A 609 10.90 2.65 36.34
C ASN A 609 10.89 3.88 37.30
N ASN A 610 9.76 4.58 37.40
CA ASN A 610 9.64 5.81 38.19
C ASN A 610 9.85 5.64 39.72
N PHE A 611 9.98 4.41 40.22
CA PHE A 611 10.01 4.07 41.66
C PHE A 611 11.23 3.21 42.06
N LYS A 612 11.78 2.38 41.16
CA LYS A 612 12.91 1.46 41.46
C LYS A 612 13.59 0.94 40.19
N SER A 613 14.86 0.56 40.31
CA SER A 613 15.56 -0.29 39.32
C SER A 613 15.23 -1.78 39.52
N ILE A 614 14.98 -2.49 38.42
CA ILE A 614 14.78 -3.94 38.39
C ILE A 614 15.92 -4.56 37.59
N PHE A 615 16.57 -5.59 38.16
CA PHE A 615 17.71 -6.27 37.54
C PHE A 615 17.32 -7.66 37.05
N LYS A 616 17.81 -8.05 35.87
CA LYS A 616 17.70 -9.42 35.32
C LYS A 616 19.08 -9.91 34.93
N GLN A 617 19.44 -11.12 35.37
CA GLN A 617 20.73 -11.74 35.07
C GLN A 617 20.56 -12.83 34.02
N TYR A 618 21.50 -12.87 33.09
CA TYR A 618 21.61 -13.86 32.02
C TYR A 618 23.01 -14.48 32.08
N GLN A 619 23.09 -15.79 32.25
CA GLN A 619 24.35 -16.52 32.34
C GLN A 619 24.64 -17.24 31.03
N LEU A 620 25.90 -17.25 30.60
CA LEU A 620 26.34 -18.01 29.44
C LEU A 620 26.12 -19.51 29.69
N SER A 621 25.25 -20.12 28.88
CA SER A 621 24.81 -21.51 29.06
C SER A 621 25.53 -22.49 28.13
N SER A 622 26.09 -22.02 27.01
CA SER A 622 26.84 -22.86 26.07
C SER A 622 27.94 -22.07 25.36
N ILE A 623 28.93 -22.79 24.79
CA ILE A 623 29.99 -22.22 23.95
C ILE A 623 29.48 -21.60 22.64
N ASN A 624 28.23 -21.86 22.28
CA ASN A 624 27.55 -21.26 21.12
C ASN A 624 26.85 -19.94 21.51
N TYR A 625 27.36 -19.22 22.51
CA TYR A 625 26.90 -17.88 22.89
C TYR A 625 25.40 -17.77 23.19
N LYS A 626 24.85 -18.79 23.87
CA LYS A 626 23.46 -18.77 24.37
C LYS A 626 23.43 -18.37 25.83
N TRP A 627 22.58 -17.41 26.20
CA TRP A 627 22.35 -17.07 27.60
C TRP A 627 21.04 -17.65 28.13
N SER A 628 21.04 -18.07 29.40
CA SER A 628 19.84 -18.47 30.14
C SER A 628 19.57 -17.50 31.27
N GLN A 629 18.31 -17.06 31.39
CA GLN A 629 17.89 -16.17 32.47
C GLN A 629 18.01 -16.87 33.83
N THR A 630 18.55 -16.18 34.82
CA THR A 630 18.55 -16.59 36.21
C THR A 630 17.34 -15.98 36.93
N TYR A 631 16.44 -16.80 37.46
CA TYR A 631 15.27 -16.34 38.22
C TYR A 631 15.62 -16.04 39.69
N GLY A 632 14.95 -15.05 40.30
CA GLY A 632 15.17 -14.68 41.71
C GLY A 632 16.50 -13.96 41.98
N PHE A 633 17.01 -13.22 41.00
CA PHE A 633 18.21 -12.41 41.19
C PHE A 633 17.91 -11.15 42.00
N GLU A 634 18.51 -11.04 43.18
CA GLU A 634 18.75 -9.78 43.86
C GLU A 634 20.23 -9.45 43.68
N TYR A 635 20.55 -8.22 43.27
CA TYR A 635 21.93 -7.80 43.04
C TYR A 635 22.72 -7.93 44.34
N ASN A 636 23.67 -8.88 44.35
CA ASN A 636 24.55 -9.16 45.46
C ASN A 636 25.91 -9.55 44.88
N GLU A 637 26.93 -8.71 45.10
CA GLU A 637 28.27 -8.87 44.54
C GLU A 637 28.91 -10.23 44.90
N ASN A 638 28.68 -10.74 46.11
CA ASN A 638 29.23 -12.03 46.54
C ASN A 638 28.62 -13.20 45.75
N LYS A 639 27.30 -13.14 45.51
CA LYS A 639 26.60 -14.14 44.68
C LYS A 639 27.04 -14.05 43.22
N LEU A 640 27.18 -12.82 42.71
CA LEU A 640 27.65 -12.57 41.35
C LEU A 640 29.07 -13.10 41.11
N LEU A 641 29.99 -12.89 42.07
CA LEU A 641 31.36 -13.44 41.99
C LEU A 641 31.37 -14.97 41.98
N GLN A 642 30.52 -15.62 42.79
CA GLN A 642 30.36 -17.07 42.78
C GLN A 642 29.84 -17.60 41.43
N ASP A 643 28.82 -16.95 40.87
CA ASP A 643 28.27 -17.30 39.56
C ASP A 643 29.33 -17.17 38.44
N LEU A 644 30.07 -16.06 38.43
CA LEU A 644 31.16 -15.83 37.47
C LEU A 644 32.24 -16.90 37.57
N TYR A 645 32.64 -17.26 38.79
CA TYR A 645 33.62 -18.31 39.05
C TYR A 645 33.16 -19.68 38.50
N ILE A 646 31.91 -20.06 38.74
CA ILE A 646 31.33 -21.32 38.22
C ILE A 646 31.38 -21.35 36.70
N LEU A 647 31.07 -20.23 36.03
CA LEU A 647 31.07 -20.13 34.58
C LEU A 647 32.48 -20.19 33.98
N THR A 648 33.47 -19.51 34.58
CA THR A 648 34.87 -19.59 34.13
C THR A 648 35.40 -21.03 34.17
N LYS A 649 35.09 -21.76 35.25
CA LYS A 649 35.43 -23.19 35.35
C LYS A 649 34.72 -24.02 34.29
N ARG A 650 33.43 -23.78 34.07
CA ARG A 650 32.60 -24.52 33.10
C ARG A 650 33.12 -24.40 31.66
N PHE A 651 33.57 -23.20 31.26
CA PHE A 651 34.05 -22.95 29.90
C PHE A 651 35.56 -23.16 29.71
N ASN A 652 36.25 -23.66 30.74
CA ASN A 652 37.67 -24.04 30.70
C ASN A 652 38.58 -22.94 30.09
N LEU A 653 38.32 -21.67 30.45
CA LEU A 653 39.18 -20.55 30.07
C LEU A 653 40.55 -20.76 30.73
N LYS A 654 41.63 -20.78 29.91
CA LYS A 654 42.99 -21.20 30.32
C LYS A 654 43.52 -20.51 31.59
N ASP A 655 44.37 -21.22 32.32
CA ASP A 655 45.06 -20.86 33.58
C ASP A 655 44.22 -20.81 34.88
N TYR A 656 43.17 -21.64 34.94
CA TYR A 656 42.30 -21.82 36.12
C TYR A 656 43.00 -22.34 37.39
N LYS A 657 44.12 -23.08 37.30
CA LYS A 657 44.67 -23.82 38.46
C LYS A 657 45.54 -22.99 39.41
N ASP A 658 46.10 -21.86 38.97
CA ASP A 658 47.06 -21.09 39.78
C ASP A 658 46.49 -19.80 40.40
N HIS A 659 45.29 -19.36 39.99
CA HIS A 659 44.70 -18.07 40.42
C HIS A 659 43.44 -18.15 41.30
N GLU A 660 43.01 -19.36 41.72
CA GLU A 660 41.82 -19.52 42.59
C GLU A 660 41.95 -18.72 43.90
N SER A 661 43.15 -18.68 44.48
CA SER A 661 43.42 -17.93 45.71
C SER A 661 43.49 -16.41 45.52
N GLU A 662 43.87 -15.91 44.34
CA GLU A 662 43.93 -14.47 44.03
C GLU A 662 42.54 -13.90 43.66
N CYS A 663 41.75 -14.65 42.88
CA CYS A 663 40.42 -14.20 42.46
C CYS A 663 39.39 -14.19 43.60
N LEU A 664 39.45 -15.17 44.52
CA LEU A 664 38.59 -15.22 45.71
C LEU A 664 39.21 -14.48 46.92
N GLY A 665 40.54 -14.35 46.98
CA GLY A 665 41.26 -13.76 48.11
C GLY A 665 41.17 -12.24 48.22
N LYS A 666 40.97 -11.51 47.10
CA LYS A 666 40.79 -10.04 47.14
C LYS A 666 39.54 -9.59 47.90
N ASN A 667 38.52 -10.45 48.08
CA ASN A 667 37.32 -10.12 48.87
C ASN A 667 37.46 -10.34 50.39
N LYS A 668 38.54 -10.96 50.89
CA LYS A 668 38.73 -11.13 52.35
C LYS A 668 39.00 -9.82 53.10
N HIS A 669 39.32 -8.73 52.40
CA HIS A 669 39.56 -7.42 53.03
C HIS A 669 38.37 -6.44 52.98
N ILE A 670 37.25 -6.80 52.34
CA ILE A 670 36.03 -5.95 52.31
C ILE A 670 35.02 -6.36 53.39
N GLY A 671 35.15 -7.56 53.96
CA GLY A 671 34.29 -8.07 55.05
C GLY A 671 34.49 -7.46 56.44
N ALA A 672 35.25 -6.36 56.59
CA ALA A 672 35.59 -5.76 57.89
C ALA A 672 35.11 -4.32 58.12
N ILE A 673 34.25 -3.76 57.25
CA ILE A 673 33.54 -2.49 57.56
C ILE A 673 32.05 -2.64 57.24
N ILE A 674 31.34 -3.41 58.07
CA ILE A 674 29.93 -3.15 58.34
C ILE A 674 29.88 -2.49 59.71
N GLY A 675 30.10 -1.18 59.71
CA GLY A 675 29.75 -0.28 60.80
C GLY A 675 28.72 0.69 60.26
N THR A 676 27.49 0.57 60.75
CA THR A 676 26.40 1.56 60.61
C THR A 676 26.91 3.00 60.48
N VAL A 677 26.62 3.67 59.36
CA VAL A 677 26.70 5.13 59.26
C VAL A 677 25.28 5.69 59.27
N VAL A 678 24.86 6.07 60.47
CA VAL A 678 23.92 7.17 60.72
C VAL A 678 24.71 8.47 60.47
N PRO A 679 24.14 9.52 59.86
CA PRO A 679 24.91 10.69 59.47
C PRO A 679 25.11 11.62 60.67
N THR A 680 26.35 11.72 61.17
CA THR A 680 26.80 12.88 61.94
C THR A 680 28.22 13.29 61.56
N THR A 681 28.29 14.45 60.93
CA THR A 681 29.40 15.43 60.87
C THR A 681 30.64 15.14 61.74
N LEU A 682 31.83 15.14 61.14
CA LEU A 682 33.00 15.87 61.65
C LEU A 682 34.15 15.98 60.63
N VAL A 683 34.74 17.17 60.64
CA VAL A 683 35.83 17.71 59.84
C VAL A 683 37.19 17.18 60.34
N THR A 684 38.25 17.41 59.53
CA THR A 684 39.70 17.13 59.74
C THR A 684 40.12 15.69 59.41
N GLY A 685 41.15 15.37 58.62
CA GLY A 685 42.15 16.10 57.87
C GLY A 685 43.33 15.15 57.61
N GLY A 686 43.88 15.14 56.38
CA GLY A 686 45.25 14.71 56.12
C GLY A 686 45.51 13.29 55.61
N ILE A 687 46.15 13.24 54.43
CA ILE A 687 46.98 12.16 53.86
C ILE A 687 46.24 11.02 53.14
N ALA A 688 45.86 11.29 51.89
CA ALA A 688 45.58 10.27 50.88
C ALA A 688 46.20 10.70 49.53
N VAL A 689 47.53 10.66 49.43
CA VAL A 689 48.25 10.70 48.15
C VAL A 689 49.52 9.86 48.29
N ALA A 690 49.77 9.00 47.28
CA ALA A 690 50.93 8.12 47.08
C ALA A 690 50.82 6.69 47.62
N PHE A 691 49.92 5.89 47.02
CA PHE A 691 50.11 4.44 46.92
C PHE A 691 49.64 3.94 45.56
N TYR A 692 50.39 4.27 44.52
CA TYR A 692 50.43 3.52 43.27
C TYR A 692 51.66 4.02 42.52
N LEU A 693 52.70 3.18 42.42
CA LEU A 693 53.69 3.08 41.33
C LEU A 693 54.97 2.38 41.87
N ASN A 694 55.30 1.26 41.24
CA ASN A 694 56.53 0.44 41.32
C ASN A 694 56.68 -0.64 42.43
N PRO A 695 56.50 -1.94 42.09
CA PRO A 695 56.75 -3.09 42.98
C PRO A 695 58.22 -3.49 43.21
N ASN A 696 59.22 -2.83 42.62
CA ASN A 696 60.61 -3.36 42.58
C ASN A 696 61.62 -2.71 43.54
N VAL A 697 61.19 -1.91 44.52
CA VAL A 697 62.13 -1.23 45.46
C VAL A 697 62.24 -1.92 46.83
N PHE A 698 61.36 -2.86 47.18
CA PHE A 698 61.33 -3.46 48.52
C PHE A 698 62.15 -4.74 48.73
N PHE A 699 62.97 -5.16 47.74
CA PHE A 699 63.88 -6.30 47.92
C PHE A 699 65.23 -5.95 48.57
N TYR A 700 65.52 -4.66 48.84
CA TYR A 700 66.85 -4.23 49.31
C TYR A 700 66.94 -3.76 50.78
N ILE A 701 65.83 -3.70 51.53
CA ILE A 701 65.84 -3.22 52.94
C ILE A 701 65.67 -4.36 53.97
N TYR A 702 65.31 -5.57 53.55
CA TYR A 702 65.10 -6.70 54.47
C TYR A 702 66.38 -7.48 54.87
N ARG A 703 67.58 -6.93 54.60
CA ARG A 703 68.88 -7.59 54.93
C ARG A 703 69.75 -6.82 55.94
N TRP A 704 69.16 -5.89 56.71
CA TRP A 704 69.89 -5.14 57.74
C TRP A 704 69.19 -5.06 59.11
N LEU A 705 68.18 -5.90 59.36
CA LEU A 705 67.52 -6.04 60.67
C LEU A 705 67.22 -7.52 61.00
N ILE A 706 68.27 -8.35 60.99
CA ILE A 706 68.49 -9.47 61.93
C ILE A 706 69.93 -9.36 62.40
#